data_AF-A0AA43QMX2-F1
#
_entry.id   AF-A0AA43QMX2-F1
#
_cell.length_a   1.000
_cell.length_b   1.000
_cell.length_c   1.000
_cell.angle_alpha   90.00
_cell.angle_beta   90.00
_cell.angle_gamma   90.00
#
_symmetry.space_group_name_H-M   'P 1'
#
loop_
_entity.id
_entity.type
_entity.pdbx_description
1 polymer ?
#
loop_
_entity_poly.entity_id
_entity_poly.type
_entity_poly.pdbx_seq_one_letter_code
_entity_poly.pdbx_strand_id
1 'polypeptide(L)'
;MGVRFFDDWVEAERLVKVGTLQCLTGATIGIDAAFFARQFIAEPLLTALGGSPIALEGVRNALQNLLDADISLHFVFNGLQSVKVEDPFAKAEAVNVDNGAAFALYESHQPLEARRAFSAHVSLQLDEHTATLKRVLYRMGIPFTVAPYSALAQLAYYEHHPSQFVDAVYGPSELFCFGAEKVITQFAGLPVGETEKKFSMTDVSAPADKLQFSWIDSSSCLKALGNVHTQVFLDSLILSGSDYLLETFPPLLMSKPATVIREAVGMLVQNSGNVSRLCSQYPAPSPKEAWLDKYKQVITTIKHHVVITVDGDVESIDKEKSPSDIHLCIGLRLPEELFAYLSSGLIGTRVLDWLTRGEIQVHTPLAGADADVCRQFSRSYMNPLRQQAVCLPTEQLHRYYQRAEFKTTFWFDRSIEDKVKPIDLNPSPRSLVSKWHVRKALIDEAPTSKSKPGDLLFAVQSLYDTKYAERTSEGKSKHDEPLSHRDEILTNTMWRMLQLRGFIDESHKLTTWGKILETSLAAVRDNNELSEAVFLAIEMLRLGLLNAHTMFPGYPGSPMRGSQTDQGSCMLVARVASFGRLRHKAKGYSGPLSRSLLAYHSFISSLQRGIRDLLEMNLVSMFLDGSIERDRDDWMELSLGWVRSLAYAWQLMTVYRLPFSDIASCSLGIAVLNYLDNLEMHGDPTSEESHERTRAQAQNWIQYSEFEPSLRDAFHIWDAVSARELLSKRGLS
;
A
#
# COMPACT_ATOMS: atom_id res chain seq x y z
N MET A 1 -9.90 11.91 12.17
CA MET A 1 -8.91 12.47 11.22
C MET A 1 -9.50 13.75 10.65
N GLY A 2 -8.70 14.80 10.49
CA GLY A 2 -9.16 16.09 10.02
C GLY A 2 -8.49 17.23 10.79
N VAL A 3 -9.06 18.42 10.67
CA VAL A 3 -8.65 19.58 11.48
C VAL A 3 -8.83 19.23 12.96
N ARG A 4 -7.78 19.39 13.75
CA ARG A 4 -7.75 19.01 15.18
C ARG A 4 -8.85 19.73 15.95
N PHE A 5 -9.61 18.94 16.70
CA PHE A 5 -10.77 19.37 17.51
C PHE A 5 -11.89 20.07 16.73
N PHE A 6 -11.91 19.96 15.39
CA PHE A 6 -13.01 20.49 14.60
C PHE A 6 -14.33 19.80 14.94
N ASP A 7 -14.31 18.47 15.07
CA ASP A 7 -15.50 17.66 15.42
C ASP A 7 -16.03 18.04 16.81
N ASP A 8 -15.14 18.23 17.80
CA ASP A 8 -15.52 18.71 19.15
C ASP A 8 -16.19 20.09 19.10
N TRP A 9 -15.67 20.99 18.27
CA TRP A 9 -16.21 22.35 18.12
C TRP A 9 -17.58 22.36 17.45
N VAL A 10 -17.74 21.64 16.32
CA VAL A 10 -19.03 21.59 15.60
C VAL A 10 -20.12 20.89 16.41
N GLU A 11 -19.77 19.90 17.24
CA GLU A 11 -20.71 19.29 18.19
C GLU A 11 -21.14 20.28 19.28
N ALA A 12 -20.18 21.01 19.88
CA ALA A 12 -20.47 22.00 20.92
C ALA A 12 -21.36 23.15 20.41
N GLU A 13 -21.16 23.57 19.16
CA GLU A 13 -21.95 24.61 18.48
C GLU A 13 -23.23 24.06 17.81
N ARG A 14 -23.47 22.74 17.88
CA ARG A 14 -24.64 22.06 17.29
C ARG A 14 -24.77 22.29 15.78
N LEU A 15 -23.65 22.25 15.06
CA LEU A 15 -23.58 22.48 13.62
C LEU A 15 -23.73 21.19 12.80
N VAL A 16 -23.59 20.02 13.42
CA VAL A 16 -23.79 18.72 12.76
C VAL A 16 -25.26 18.54 12.40
N LYS A 17 -25.53 18.33 11.12
CA LYS A 17 -26.86 18.06 10.58
C LYS A 17 -27.02 16.56 10.33
N VAL A 18 -28.24 16.05 10.54
CA VAL A 18 -28.56 14.63 10.31
C VAL A 18 -29.65 14.54 9.26
N GLY A 19 -29.43 13.70 8.25
CA GLY A 19 -30.37 13.37 7.18
C GLY A 19 -30.64 11.86 7.08
N THR A 20 -31.70 11.47 6.38
CA THR A 20 -31.98 10.07 6.01
C THR A 20 -31.34 9.74 4.68
N LEU A 21 -30.88 8.49 4.46
CA LEU A 21 -30.28 8.10 3.18
C LEU A 21 -31.18 8.35 1.96
N GLN A 22 -32.51 8.32 2.12
CA GLN A 22 -33.47 8.66 1.06
C GLN A 22 -33.21 10.05 0.43
N CYS A 23 -32.62 10.99 1.16
CA CYS A 23 -32.26 12.31 0.64
C CYS A 23 -31.11 12.29 -0.37
N LEU A 24 -30.38 11.17 -0.46
CA LEU A 24 -29.23 10.96 -1.35
C LEU A 24 -29.56 10.00 -2.51
N THR A 25 -30.82 9.56 -2.64
CA THR A 25 -31.24 8.68 -3.73
C THR A 25 -30.97 9.36 -5.08
N GLY A 26 -30.25 8.67 -5.97
CA GLY A 26 -29.80 9.18 -7.27
C GLY A 26 -28.61 10.14 -7.20
N ALA A 27 -28.07 10.44 -6.02
CA ALA A 27 -26.91 11.32 -5.87
C ALA A 27 -25.60 10.57 -6.10
N THR A 28 -24.59 11.29 -6.60
CA THR A 28 -23.21 10.80 -6.69
C THR A 28 -22.38 11.37 -5.55
N ILE A 29 -21.82 10.48 -4.72
CA ILE A 29 -20.98 10.86 -3.58
C ILE A 29 -19.51 10.62 -3.91
N GLY A 30 -18.73 11.69 -3.87
CA GLY A 30 -17.28 11.64 -3.94
C GLY A 30 -16.71 11.20 -2.59
N ILE A 31 -15.91 10.14 -2.55
CA ILE A 31 -15.42 9.56 -1.30
C ILE A 31 -13.90 9.71 -1.22
N ASP A 32 -13.40 10.30 -0.13
CA ASP A 32 -11.99 10.19 0.22
C ASP A 32 -11.68 8.74 0.63
N ALA A 33 -10.97 8.02 -0.23
CA ALA A 33 -10.65 6.62 -0.01
C ALA A 33 -9.83 6.45 1.29
N ALA A 34 -9.03 7.46 1.64
CA ALA A 34 -8.17 7.36 2.80
C ALA A 34 -8.93 7.41 4.13
N PHE A 35 -9.84 8.36 4.24
CA PHE A 35 -10.78 8.48 5.34
C PHE A 35 -11.71 7.27 5.43
N PHE A 36 -12.27 6.84 4.29
CA PHE A 36 -13.17 5.69 4.25
C PHE A 36 -12.49 4.42 4.77
N ALA A 37 -11.31 4.06 4.24
CA ALA A 37 -10.64 2.81 4.59
C ALA A 37 -10.33 2.71 6.09
N ARG A 38 -9.94 3.81 6.74
CA ARG A 38 -9.63 3.81 8.18
C ARG A 38 -10.82 3.53 9.07
N GLN A 39 -12.04 3.81 8.62
CA GLN A 39 -13.24 3.44 9.38
C GLN A 39 -13.34 1.91 9.53
N PHE A 40 -12.77 1.14 8.59
CA PHE A 40 -12.81 -0.32 8.60
C PHE A 40 -11.55 -0.96 9.16
N ILE A 41 -10.41 -0.28 9.13
CA ILE A 41 -9.15 -0.83 9.64
C ILE A 41 -9.08 -0.66 11.17
N ALA A 42 -9.92 -1.40 11.87
CA ALA A 42 -9.87 -1.58 13.32
C ALA A 42 -9.36 -2.99 13.65
N GLU A 43 -8.19 -3.36 13.10
CA GLU A 43 -7.53 -4.63 13.36
C GLU A 43 -6.46 -4.46 14.46
N PRO A 44 -6.73 -4.86 15.71
CA PRO A 44 -5.87 -4.51 16.84
C PRO A 44 -4.45 -5.07 16.75
N LEU A 45 -4.25 -6.14 15.97
CA LEU A 45 -2.98 -6.86 15.87
C LEU A 45 -2.29 -6.65 14.52
N LEU A 46 -2.78 -5.75 13.68
CA LEU A 46 -2.20 -5.54 12.34
C LEU A 46 -0.73 -5.11 12.41
N THR A 47 -0.36 -4.25 13.36
CA THR A 47 1.03 -3.84 13.60
C THR A 47 1.90 -4.98 14.16
N ALA A 48 1.29 -5.97 14.82
CA ALA A 48 1.97 -7.14 15.37
C ALA A 48 2.14 -8.28 14.34
N LEU A 49 1.36 -8.28 13.25
CA LEU A 49 1.33 -9.33 12.24
C LEU A 49 1.85 -8.88 10.86
N GLY A 50 1.79 -7.58 10.58
CA GLY A 50 2.03 -7.03 9.25
C GLY A 50 1.00 -7.48 8.22
N GLY A 51 1.33 -7.31 6.94
CA GLY A 51 0.46 -7.69 5.82
C GLY A 51 -0.70 -6.74 5.56
N SER A 52 -1.60 -7.15 4.67
CA SER A 52 -2.76 -6.35 4.26
C SER A 52 -3.92 -6.50 5.25
N PRO A 53 -4.63 -5.42 5.64
CA PRO A 53 -5.77 -5.50 6.54
C PRO A 53 -6.87 -6.39 5.94
N ILE A 54 -7.26 -7.42 6.69
CA ILE A 54 -8.34 -8.34 6.34
C ILE A 54 -9.69 -7.63 6.32
N ALA A 55 -9.89 -6.64 7.19
CA ALA A 55 -11.13 -5.89 7.33
C ALA A 55 -11.52 -5.13 6.06
N LEU A 56 -10.55 -4.76 5.22
CA LEU A 56 -10.82 -4.11 3.93
C LEU A 56 -11.56 -5.02 2.94
N GLU A 57 -11.43 -6.35 3.05
CA GLU A 57 -12.23 -7.28 2.25
C GLU A 57 -13.70 -7.33 2.72
N GLY A 58 -13.95 -7.00 3.99
CA GLY A 58 -15.29 -6.95 4.60
C GLY A 58 -16.11 -5.70 4.26
N VAL A 59 -15.50 -4.69 3.63
CA VAL A 59 -16.11 -3.43 3.20
C VAL A 59 -17.29 -3.64 2.24
N ARG A 60 -17.31 -4.75 1.49
CA ARG A 60 -18.29 -5.02 0.43
C ARG A 60 -19.74 -4.89 0.91
N ASN A 61 -20.05 -5.44 2.08
CA ASN A 61 -21.41 -5.40 2.63
C ASN A 61 -21.84 -3.96 2.95
N ALA A 62 -20.91 -3.15 3.46
CA ALA A 62 -21.14 -1.75 3.77
C ALA A 62 -21.39 -0.92 2.50
N LEU A 63 -20.61 -1.15 1.44
CA LEU A 63 -20.81 -0.49 0.15
C LEU A 63 -22.10 -0.94 -0.55
N GLN A 64 -22.44 -2.22 -0.45
CA GLN A 64 -23.67 -2.75 -1.05
C GLN A 64 -24.92 -2.03 -0.53
N ASN A 65 -24.98 -1.72 0.77
CA ASN A 65 -26.10 -0.97 1.34
C ASN A 65 -26.28 0.43 0.73
N LEU A 66 -25.18 1.10 0.37
CA LEU A 66 -25.23 2.41 -0.29
C LEU A 66 -25.69 2.28 -1.74
N LEU A 67 -25.21 1.24 -2.44
CA LEU A 67 -25.63 0.95 -3.82
C LEU A 67 -27.12 0.55 -3.88
N ASP A 68 -27.59 -0.25 -2.94
CA ASP A 68 -29.00 -0.66 -2.84
C ASP A 68 -29.94 0.52 -2.55
N ALA A 69 -29.41 1.61 -1.98
CA ALA A 69 -30.11 2.87 -1.77
C ALA A 69 -30.06 3.81 -3.00
N ASP A 70 -29.62 3.32 -4.16
CA ASP A 70 -29.47 4.07 -5.41
C ASP A 70 -28.51 5.27 -5.29
N ILE A 71 -27.43 5.10 -4.51
CA ILE A 71 -26.37 6.10 -4.34
C ILE A 71 -25.18 5.69 -5.20
N SER A 72 -24.79 6.57 -6.13
CA SER A 72 -23.57 6.38 -6.94
C SER A 72 -22.35 6.79 -6.14
N LEU A 73 -21.29 5.99 -6.19
CA LEU A 73 -20.08 6.20 -5.40
C LEU A 73 -18.88 6.43 -6.32
N HIS A 74 -18.07 7.46 -6.05
CA HIS A 74 -16.81 7.70 -6.76
C HIS A 74 -15.67 7.87 -5.77
N PHE A 75 -14.75 6.91 -5.73
CA PHE A 75 -13.63 6.95 -4.79
C PHE A 75 -12.46 7.76 -5.33
N VAL A 76 -11.84 8.58 -4.48
CA VAL A 76 -10.63 9.32 -4.82
C VAL A 76 -9.50 8.91 -3.87
N PHE A 77 -8.40 8.43 -4.44
CA PHE A 77 -7.18 8.05 -3.72
C PHE A 77 -6.15 9.17 -3.80
N ASN A 78 -5.31 9.30 -2.76
CA ASN A 78 -4.14 10.16 -2.82
C ASN A 78 -3.15 9.63 -3.88
N GLY A 79 -2.53 10.55 -4.61
CA GLY A 79 -1.43 10.29 -5.52
C GLY A 79 -0.08 10.66 -4.90
N LEU A 80 0.71 11.43 -5.65
CA LEU A 80 2.06 11.78 -5.27
C LEU A 80 2.09 12.60 -3.99
N GLN A 81 3.09 12.38 -3.17
CA GLN A 81 3.27 13.14 -1.95
C GLN A 81 3.91 14.49 -2.26
N SER A 82 3.35 15.56 -1.69
CA SER A 82 3.97 16.88 -1.74
C SER A 82 5.33 16.90 -1.02
N VAL A 83 6.13 17.94 -1.27
CA VAL A 83 7.42 18.14 -0.61
C VAL A 83 7.16 18.46 0.86
N LYS A 84 7.33 17.47 1.72
CA LYS A 84 7.26 17.68 3.18
C LYS A 84 8.65 18.08 3.71
N VAL A 85 8.68 19.11 4.55
CA VAL A 85 9.88 19.64 5.23
C VAL A 85 10.18 18.91 6.55
N GLU A 86 9.30 18.00 6.98
CA GLU A 86 9.48 17.23 8.22
C GLU A 86 10.40 16.03 8.02
N ASP A 87 11.02 15.56 9.12
CA ASP A 87 11.85 14.36 9.12
C ASP A 87 11.03 13.16 8.59
N PRO A 88 11.34 12.64 7.40
CA PRO A 88 10.56 11.57 6.77
C PRO A 88 10.64 10.25 7.55
N PHE A 89 11.58 10.12 8.50
CA PHE A 89 11.77 8.91 9.29
C PHE A 89 11.03 8.94 10.63
N ALA A 90 10.75 10.14 11.17
CA ALA A 90 10.24 10.31 12.54
C ALA A 90 8.97 9.48 12.82
N LYS A 91 8.02 9.45 11.89
CA LYS A 91 6.79 8.68 12.05
C LYS A 91 7.05 7.17 12.11
N ALA A 92 7.89 6.64 11.21
CA ALA A 92 8.21 5.21 11.18
C ALA A 92 9.02 4.79 12.42
N GLU A 93 9.90 5.66 12.91
CA GLU A 93 10.65 5.45 14.14
C GLU A 93 9.75 5.46 15.38
N ALA A 94 8.80 6.39 15.47
CA ALA A 94 7.82 6.42 16.56
C ALA A 94 6.97 5.14 16.60
N VAL A 95 6.42 4.70 15.46
CA VAL A 95 5.65 3.45 15.37
C VAL A 95 6.47 2.23 15.81
N ASN A 96 7.76 2.20 15.48
CA ASN A 96 8.65 1.13 15.92
C ASN A 96 8.83 1.12 17.45
N VAL A 97 9.12 2.28 18.06
CA VAL A 97 9.25 2.40 19.53
C VAL A 97 7.98 1.92 20.22
N ASP A 98 6.83 2.37 19.73
CA ASP A 98 5.51 2.00 20.25
C ASP A 98 5.23 0.49 20.11
N ASN A 99 5.53 -0.10 18.95
CA ASN A 99 5.41 -1.55 18.74
C ASN A 99 6.33 -2.34 19.67
N GLY A 100 7.55 -1.86 19.91
CA GLY A 100 8.48 -2.47 20.85
C GLY A 100 7.91 -2.51 22.27
N ALA A 101 7.29 -1.42 22.73
CA ALA A 101 6.61 -1.35 24.02
C ALA A 101 5.40 -2.30 24.09
N ALA A 102 4.61 -2.40 23.03
CA ALA A 102 3.48 -3.33 22.96
C ALA A 102 3.92 -4.81 23.05
N PHE A 103 5.04 -5.17 22.42
CA PHE A 103 5.62 -6.51 22.58
C PHE A 103 6.15 -6.77 24.00
N ALA A 104 6.72 -5.78 24.69
CA ALA A 104 7.16 -5.93 26.08
C ALA A 104 5.99 -6.18 27.04
N LEU A 105 4.82 -5.56 26.81
CA LEU A 105 3.59 -5.86 27.55
C LEU A 105 3.10 -7.28 27.27
N TYR A 106 3.18 -7.73 26.01
CA TYR A 106 2.82 -9.10 25.63
C TYR A 106 3.72 -10.13 26.33
N GLU A 107 5.03 -9.89 26.37
CA GLU A 107 6.01 -10.72 27.08
C GLU A 107 5.77 -10.75 28.61
N SER A 108 5.28 -9.65 29.17
CA SER A 108 4.95 -9.53 30.60
C SER A 108 3.61 -10.21 30.97
N HIS A 109 3.05 -11.04 30.08
CA HIS A 109 1.76 -11.72 30.25
C HIS A 109 0.56 -10.77 30.46
N GLN A 110 0.60 -9.58 29.83
CA GLN A 110 -0.49 -8.59 29.84
C GLN A 110 -1.14 -8.45 28.44
N PRO A 111 -1.82 -9.50 27.93
CA PRO A 111 -2.27 -9.53 26.54
C PRO A 111 -3.35 -8.49 26.21
N LEU A 112 -4.18 -8.09 27.18
CA LEU A 112 -5.21 -7.07 26.96
C LEU A 112 -4.60 -5.67 26.80
N GLU A 113 -3.59 -5.34 27.60
CA GLU A 113 -2.88 -4.07 27.52
C GLU A 113 -2.01 -4.02 26.26
N ALA A 114 -1.31 -5.11 25.94
CA ALA A 114 -0.57 -5.24 24.70
C ALA A 114 -1.47 -5.04 23.47
N ARG A 115 -2.66 -5.67 23.46
CA ARG A 115 -3.64 -5.48 22.37
C ARG A 115 -4.10 -4.03 22.24
N ARG A 116 -4.33 -3.34 23.36
CA ARG A 116 -4.68 -1.91 23.36
C ARG A 116 -3.56 -1.04 22.83
N ALA A 117 -2.32 -1.32 23.25
CA ALA A 117 -1.14 -0.65 22.72
C ALA A 117 -1.04 -0.86 21.20
N PHE A 118 -1.05 -2.10 20.70
CA PHE A 118 -1.01 -2.35 19.25
C PHE A 118 -2.13 -1.64 18.48
N SER A 119 -3.34 -1.55 19.04
CA SER A 119 -4.46 -0.83 18.41
C SER A 119 -4.30 0.69 18.41
N ALA A 120 -3.69 1.28 19.44
CA ALA A 120 -3.51 2.73 19.54
C ALA A 120 -2.52 3.27 18.50
N HIS A 121 -1.62 2.41 18.01
CA HIS A 121 -0.53 2.77 17.11
C HIS A 121 -0.76 2.29 15.68
N VAL A 122 -2.01 2.02 15.28
CA VAL A 122 -2.41 1.74 13.89
C VAL A 122 -2.34 3.04 13.07
N SER A 123 -1.18 3.70 13.05
CA SER A 123 -0.89 4.77 12.11
C SER A 123 -0.45 4.15 10.79
N LEU A 124 -1.38 3.44 10.14
CA LEU A 124 -1.11 2.85 8.84
C LEU A 124 -0.78 3.96 7.85
N GLN A 125 0.34 3.82 7.18
CA GLN A 125 0.51 4.44 5.87
C GLN A 125 -0.46 3.72 4.95
N LEU A 126 -1.70 4.21 4.91
CA LEU A 126 -2.78 3.59 4.17
C LEU A 126 -2.43 3.41 2.69
N ASP A 127 -1.56 4.27 2.16
CA ASP A 127 -0.93 4.18 0.83
C ASP A 127 -0.47 2.74 0.53
N GLU A 128 0.10 2.04 1.52
CA GLU A 128 0.60 0.67 1.41
C GLU A 128 -0.49 -0.41 1.28
N HIS A 129 -1.75 -0.08 1.57
CA HIS A 129 -2.89 -1.00 1.58
C HIS A 129 -4.01 -0.59 0.61
N THR A 130 -3.82 0.49 -0.16
CA THR A 130 -4.80 0.99 -1.13
C THR A 130 -5.13 -0.04 -2.22
N ALA A 131 -4.19 -0.93 -2.57
CA ALA A 131 -4.37 -1.94 -3.60
C ALA A 131 -5.54 -2.90 -3.30
N THR A 132 -5.72 -3.31 -2.04
CA THR A 132 -6.83 -4.18 -1.62
C THR A 132 -8.17 -3.48 -1.81
N LEU A 133 -8.28 -2.22 -1.35
CA LEU A 133 -9.51 -1.45 -1.52
C LEU A 133 -9.82 -1.20 -3.00
N LYS A 134 -8.84 -0.76 -3.80
CA LYS A 134 -9.01 -0.57 -5.26
C LYS A 134 -9.55 -1.83 -5.94
N ARG A 135 -9.06 -3.00 -5.55
CA ARG A 135 -9.56 -4.28 -6.08
C ARG A 135 -10.99 -4.60 -5.66
N VAL A 136 -11.35 -4.31 -4.40
CA VAL A 136 -12.72 -4.47 -3.92
C VAL A 136 -13.66 -3.55 -4.72
N LEU A 137 -13.31 -2.28 -4.89
CA LEU A 137 -14.08 -1.31 -5.67
C LEU A 137 -14.23 -1.77 -7.13
N TYR A 138 -13.13 -2.16 -7.78
CA TYR A 138 -13.14 -2.66 -9.15
C TYR A 138 -14.05 -3.88 -9.33
N ARG A 139 -14.00 -4.85 -8.40
CA ARG A 139 -14.88 -6.04 -8.41
C ARG A 139 -16.36 -5.70 -8.21
N MET A 140 -16.66 -4.62 -7.50
CA MET A 140 -18.01 -4.13 -7.29
C MET A 140 -18.50 -3.20 -8.41
N GLY A 141 -17.66 -2.90 -9.42
CA GLY A 141 -17.99 -1.94 -10.48
C GLY A 141 -18.06 -0.49 -10.00
N ILE A 142 -17.44 -0.18 -8.85
CA ILE A 142 -17.41 1.17 -8.28
C ILE A 142 -16.21 1.93 -8.88
N PRO A 143 -16.43 3.07 -9.55
CA PRO A 143 -15.35 3.84 -10.15
C PRO A 143 -14.45 4.47 -9.08
N PHE A 144 -13.17 4.61 -9.43
CA PHE A 144 -12.23 5.37 -8.63
C PHE A 144 -11.23 6.12 -9.50
N THR A 145 -10.63 7.16 -8.92
CA THR A 145 -9.52 7.92 -9.50
C THR A 145 -8.39 8.04 -8.48
N VAL A 146 -7.15 8.00 -8.93
CA VAL A 146 -6.01 8.46 -8.12
C VAL A 146 -5.74 9.92 -8.47
N ALA A 147 -5.86 10.82 -7.50
CA ALA A 147 -5.54 12.24 -7.71
C ALA A 147 -4.06 12.40 -8.06
N PRO A 148 -3.63 13.48 -8.74
CA PRO A 148 -2.20 13.74 -8.97
C PRO A 148 -1.42 13.87 -7.66
N TYR A 149 -2.04 14.50 -6.65
CA TYR A 149 -1.49 14.70 -5.31
C TYR A 149 -2.55 14.39 -4.24
N SER A 150 -3.23 15.41 -3.71
CA SER A 150 -4.23 15.23 -2.63
C SER A 150 -5.60 14.81 -3.17
N ALA A 151 -6.18 13.75 -2.60
CA ALA A 151 -7.56 13.35 -2.87
C ALA A 151 -8.57 14.43 -2.44
N LEU A 152 -8.28 15.16 -1.36
CA LEU A 152 -9.17 16.19 -0.83
C LEU A 152 -9.31 17.38 -1.80
N ALA A 153 -8.20 17.78 -2.39
CA ALA A 153 -8.17 18.78 -3.47
C ALA A 153 -8.99 18.34 -4.68
N GLN A 154 -8.76 17.10 -5.12
CA GLN A 154 -9.47 16.53 -6.28
C GLN A 154 -10.98 16.41 -6.03
N LEU A 155 -11.40 16.03 -4.82
CA LEU A 155 -12.80 15.97 -4.42
C LEU A 155 -13.45 17.35 -4.39
N ALA A 156 -12.75 18.35 -3.85
CA ALA A 156 -13.23 19.73 -3.87
C ALA A 156 -13.40 20.23 -5.32
N TYR A 157 -12.47 19.91 -6.22
CA TYR A 157 -12.63 20.20 -7.65
C TYR A 157 -13.87 19.51 -8.26
N TYR A 158 -14.13 18.24 -7.93
CA TYR A 158 -15.31 17.51 -8.42
C TYR A 158 -16.62 18.13 -7.91
N GLU A 159 -16.71 18.50 -6.64
CA GLU A 159 -17.90 19.15 -6.05
C GLU A 159 -18.23 20.49 -6.73
N HIS A 160 -17.21 21.27 -7.11
CA HIS A 160 -17.37 22.59 -7.73
C HIS A 160 -17.49 22.55 -9.26
N HIS A 161 -17.35 21.38 -9.88
CA HIS A 161 -17.32 21.29 -11.33
C HIS A 161 -18.67 21.73 -11.94
N PRO A 162 -18.72 22.51 -13.03
CA PRO A 162 -19.97 23.04 -13.58
C PRO A 162 -20.99 21.98 -14.00
N SER A 163 -20.53 20.79 -14.39
CA SER A 163 -21.42 19.66 -14.73
C SER A 163 -21.94 18.91 -13.50
N GLN A 164 -21.46 19.24 -12.30
CA GLN A 164 -21.90 18.73 -10.99
C GLN A 164 -22.10 17.21 -10.98
N PHE A 165 -21.09 16.47 -11.44
CA PHE A 165 -21.14 15.00 -11.45
C PHE A 165 -20.86 14.38 -10.07
N VAL A 166 -20.47 15.18 -9.07
CA VAL A 166 -20.42 14.81 -7.65
C VAL A 166 -21.28 15.80 -6.89
N ASP A 167 -22.28 15.30 -6.18
CA ASP A 167 -23.28 16.12 -5.46
C ASP A 167 -22.86 16.48 -4.05
N ALA A 168 -22.06 15.61 -3.41
CA ALA A 168 -21.52 15.82 -2.07
C ALA A 168 -20.26 14.98 -1.88
N VAL A 169 -19.43 15.40 -0.92
CA VAL A 169 -18.18 14.71 -0.59
C VAL A 169 -18.24 14.05 0.79
N TYR A 170 -17.74 12.84 0.90
CA TYR A 170 -17.58 12.09 2.15
C TYR A 170 -16.09 12.01 2.50
N GLY A 171 -15.70 12.59 3.64
CA GLY A 171 -14.30 12.68 4.01
C GLY A 171 -14.04 13.46 5.30
N PRO A 172 -12.76 13.76 5.60
CA PRO A 172 -12.38 14.48 6.81
C PRO A 172 -12.69 15.98 6.70
N SER A 173 -12.72 16.67 7.84
CA SER A 173 -12.94 18.13 7.91
C SER A 173 -11.88 18.98 7.18
N GLU A 174 -10.72 18.41 6.83
CA GLU A 174 -9.73 19.05 5.96
C GLU A 174 -10.26 19.40 4.56
N LEU A 175 -11.36 18.77 4.10
CA LEU A 175 -12.04 19.15 2.86
C LEU A 175 -12.44 20.64 2.84
N PHE A 176 -12.81 21.21 3.99
CA PHE A 176 -13.10 22.64 4.11
C PHE A 176 -11.86 23.51 3.84
N CYS A 177 -10.66 23.03 4.08
CA CYS A 177 -9.43 23.74 3.73
C CYS A 177 -9.27 23.89 2.21
N PHE A 178 -9.77 22.92 1.43
CA PHE A 178 -9.75 22.93 -0.03
C PHE A 178 -11.00 23.59 -0.64
N GLY A 179 -11.89 24.13 0.20
CA GLY A 179 -13.05 24.90 -0.24
C GLY A 179 -14.34 24.10 -0.37
N ALA A 180 -14.39 22.84 0.06
CA ALA A 180 -15.61 22.04 0.00
C ALA A 180 -16.80 22.74 0.71
N GLU A 181 -17.99 22.67 0.13
CA GLU A 181 -19.17 23.36 0.69
C GLU A 181 -19.90 22.47 1.70
N LYS A 182 -20.13 21.20 1.32
CA LYS A 182 -20.89 20.23 2.13
C LYS A 182 -20.09 18.95 2.29
N VAL A 183 -19.73 18.64 3.54
CA VAL A 183 -18.96 17.45 3.88
C VAL A 183 -19.82 16.50 4.69
N ILE A 184 -20.06 15.31 4.14
CA ILE A 184 -20.61 14.18 4.88
C ILE A 184 -19.49 13.65 5.77
N THR A 185 -19.75 13.57 7.07
CA THR A 185 -18.76 13.09 8.06
C THR A 185 -19.01 11.65 8.46
N GLN A 186 -20.25 11.16 8.34
CA GLN A 186 -20.61 9.82 8.77
C GLN A 186 -21.83 9.28 8.02
N PHE A 187 -21.81 7.98 7.71
CA PHE A 187 -23.00 7.21 7.33
C PHE A 187 -23.36 6.24 8.45
N ALA A 188 -24.64 6.18 8.84
CA ALA A 188 -25.14 5.19 9.78
C ALA A 188 -25.05 3.80 9.14
N GLY A 189 -24.58 2.82 9.91
CA GLY A 189 -24.34 1.45 9.42
C GLY A 189 -22.93 1.20 8.88
N LEU A 190 -22.14 2.25 8.64
CA LEU A 190 -20.69 2.11 8.53
C LEU A 190 -20.06 2.07 9.92
N PRO A 191 -18.96 1.33 10.14
CA PRO A 191 -18.27 1.34 11.42
C PRO A 191 -17.83 2.76 11.77
N VAL A 192 -17.99 3.12 13.04
CA VAL A 192 -17.45 4.37 13.60
C VAL A 192 -16.15 3.99 14.31
N GLY A 193 -15.06 4.64 13.94
CA GLY A 193 -13.71 4.32 14.45
C GLY A 193 -13.59 4.16 15.97
N GLU A 194 -12.50 3.47 16.37
CA GLU A 194 -11.85 3.34 17.70
C GLU A 194 -12.66 3.07 18.97
N THR A 195 -13.99 3.04 18.94
CA THR A 195 -14.74 2.67 20.14
C THR A 195 -14.84 1.15 20.26
N GLU A 196 -14.41 0.61 21.41
CA GLU A 196 -14.60 -0.80 21.85
C GLU A 196 -16.08 -1.27 21.83
N LYS A 197 -17.03 -0.42 21.39
CA LYS A 197 -18.43 -0.76 21.19
C LYS A 197 -18.57 -1.70 19.99
N LYS A 198 -18.44 -3.00 20.31
CA LYS A 198 -19.00 -4.16 19.59
C LYS A 198 -19.19 -3.92 18.09
N PHE A 199 -18.15 -4.24 17.31
CA PHE A 199 -18.38 -4.80 15.98
C PHE A 199 -19.23 -6.07 16.15
N SER A 200 -20.54 -5.91 16.07
CA SER A 200 -21.49 -6.99 15.80
C SER A 200 -22.09 -6.65 14.45
N MET A 201 -21.80 -7.47 13.43
CA MET A 201 -22.45 -7.38 12.10
C MET A 201 -23.99 -7.41 12.17
N THR A 202 -24.59 -7.60 13.35
CA THR A 202 -26.04 -7.59 13.54
C THR A 202 -26.69 -6.22 13.31
N ASP A 203 -25.94 -5.11 13.40
CA ASP A 203 -26.51 -3.76 13.21
C ASP A 203 -26.62 -3.35 11.73
N VAL A 204 -26.24 -4.23 10.80
CA VAL A 204 -26.39 -4.07 9.33
C VAL A 204 -27.76 -4.54 8.83
N SER A 205 -28.71 -4.81 9.74
CA SER A 205 -30.06 -5.31 9.39
C SER A 205 -31.16 -4.25 9.46
N ALA A 206 -30.80 -2.98 9.70
CA ALA A 206 -31.76 -1.89 9.59
C ALA A 206 -32.19 -1.73 8.12
N PRO A 207 -33.50 -1.64 7.80
CA PRO A 207 -33.96 -1.32 6.46
C PRO A 207 -33.30 -0.04 5.96
N ALA A 208 -32.95 0.04 4.67
CA ALA A 208 -32.31 1.22 4.06
C ALA A 208 -33.05 2.53 4.41
N ASP A 209 -34.38 2.47 4.54
CA ASP A 209 -35.27 3.56 4.94
C ASP A 209 -35.01 4.15 6.34
N LYS A 210 -34.23 3.47 7.20
CA LYS A 210 -33.88 3.93 8.55
C LYS A 210 -32.41 4.31 8.71
N LEU A 211 -31.60 4.16 7.67
CA LEU A 211 -30.20 4.57 7.72
C LEU A 211 -30.11 6.11 7.59
N GLN A 212 -29.31 6.71 8.45
CA GLN A 212 -29.09 8.15 8.53
C GLN A 212 -27.66 8.50 8.10
N PHE A 213 -27.39 9.78 7.86
CA PHE A 213 -26.04 10.29 7.64
C PHE A 213 -25.88 11.65 8.31
N SER A 214 -24.64 11.97 8.68
CA SER A 214 -24.24 13.21 9.33
C SER A 214 -23.44 14.06 8.35
N TRP A 215 -23.71 15.36 8.31
CA TRP A 215 -22.99 16.28 7.44
C TRP A 215 -22.86 17.68 8.05
N ILE A 216 -21.92 18.45 7.52
CA ILE A 216 -21.59 19.81 7.95
C ILE A 216 -21.46 20.67 6.69
N ASP A 217 -21.92 21.91 6.75
CA ASP A 217 -21.68 22.90 5.71
C ASP A 217 -20.85 24.08 6.18
N SER A 218 -20.01 24.56 5.27
CA SER A 218 -19.16 25.73 5.47
C SER A 218 -19.97 26.99 5.82
N SER A 219 -21.18 27.16 5.25
CA SER A 219 -22.02 28.33 5.50
C SER A 219 -22.48 28.44 6.96
N SER A 220 -22.85 27.33 7.58
CA SER A 220 -23.19 27.24 9.00
C SER A 220 -21.99 27.52 9.89
N CYS A 221 -20.80 27.00 9.54
CA CYS A 221 -19.56 27.28 10.27
C CYS A 221 -19.22 28.77 10.26
N LEU A 222 -19.28 29.43 9.09
CA LEU A 222 -19.02 30.86 8.97
C LEU A 222 -20.01 31.70 9.79
N LYS A 223 -21.30 31.35 9.78
CA LYS A 223 -22.33 32.00 10.61
C LYS A 223 -22.05 31.86 12.10
N ALA A 224 -21.68 30.67 12.57
CA ALA A 224 -21.36 30.40 13.98
C ALA A 224 -20.11 31.15 14.46
N LEU A 225 -19.22 31.52 13.53
CA LEU A 225 -18.02 32.32 13.79
C LEU A 225 -18.24 33.83 13.61
N GLY A 226 -19.48 34.28 13.37
CA GLY A 226 -19.80 35.70 13.22
C GLY A 226 -19.64 36.25 11.79
N ASN A 227 -19.84 35.41 10.77
CA ASN A 227 -19.69 35.73 9.34
C ASN A 227 -18.30 36.26 8.98
N VAL A 228 -17.26 35.58 9.49
CA VAL A 228 -15.88 35.89 9.13
C VAL A 228 -15.62 35.66 7.65
N HIS A 229 -14.60 36.34 7.11
CA HIS A 229 -14.17 36.14 5.73
C HIS A 229 -13.64 34.71 5.52
N THR A 230 -13.89 34.10 4.36
CA THR A 230 -13.49 32.71 4.05
C THR A 230 -11.99 32.46 4.25
N GLN A 231 -11.14 33.44 3.93
CA GLN A 231 -9.70 33.34 4.21
C GLN A 231 -9.38 33.22 5.70
N VAL A 232 -10.09 33.96 6.58
CA VAL A 232 -9.88 33.87 8.03
C VAL A 232 -10.33 32.50 8.55
N PHE A 233 -11.42 31.96 7.99
CA PHE A 233 -11.84 30.61 8.30
C PHE A 233 -10.80 29.57 7.89
N LEU A 234 -10.31 29.61 6.65
CA LEU A 234 -9.23 28.74 6.17
C LEU A 234 -7.99 28.81 7.07
N ASP A 235 -7.51 30.02 7.34
CA ASP A 235 -6.31 30.24 8.18
C ASP A 235 -6.54 29.71 9.60
N SER A 236 -7.77 29.83 10.14
CA SER A 236 -8.10 29.28 11.46
C SER A 236 -8.04 27.75 11.49
N LEU A 237 -8.50 27.08 10.42
CA LEU A 237 -8.42 25.62 10.31
C LEU A 237 -6.97 25.15 10.24
N ILE A 238 -6.12 25.86 9.48
CA ILE A 238 -4.68 25.54 9.39
C ILE A 238 -3.98 25.79 10.73
N LEU A 239 -4.32 26.86 11.45
CA LEU A 239 -3.76 27.15 12.78
C LEU A 239 -4.12 26.09 13.82
N SER A 240 -5.34 25.57 13.80
CA SER A 240 -5.75 24.46 14.68
C SER A 240 -4.95 23.19 14.42
N GLY A 241 -4.41 23.05 13.21
CA GLY A 241 -3.52 21.98 12.81
C GLY A 241 -4.25 20.71 12.41
N SER A 242 -3.50 19.80 11.81
CA SER A 242 -3.93 18.48 11.41
C SER A 242 -2.75 17.51 11.41
N ASP A 243 -3.02 16.22 11.34
CA ASP A 243 -1.96 15.21 11.29
C ASP A 243 -1.24 15.17 9.92
N TYR A 244 -1.79 15.85 8.90
CA TYR A 244 -1.30 15.77 7.52
C TYR A 244 -0.76 17.08 6.95
N LEU A 245 -1.39 18.22 7.28
CA LEU A 245 -1.03 19.53 6.74
C LEU A 245 0.01 20.23 7.61
N LEU A 246 -0.28 20.44 8.90
CA LEU A 246 0.56 21.25 9.78
C LEU A 246 0.28 20.97 11.26
N GLU A 247 1.33 20.99 12.08
CA GLU A 247 1.20 20.95 13.54
C GLU A 247 0.40 22.14 14.09
N THR A 248 -0.39 21.91 15.14
CA THR A 248 -1.19 22.94 15.80
C THR A 248 -0.30 24.12 16.19
N PHE A 249 -0.76 25.34 15.89
CA PHE A 249 -0.07 26.56 16.24
C PHE A 249 0.20 26.59 17.76
N PRO A 250 1.45 26.77 18.23
CA PRO A 250 1.81 26.49 19.61
C PRO A 250 0.93 27.17 20.69
N PRO A 251 0.48 28.43 20.53
CA PRO A 251 -0.44 29.06 21.47
C PRO A 251 -1.80 28.35 21.64
N LEU A 252 -2.25 27.60 20.64
CA LEU A 252 -3.51 26.85 20.68
C LEU A 252 -3.40 25.48 21.34
N LEU A 253 -2.18 25.02 21.69
CA LEU A 253 -1.98 23.71 22.33
C LEU A 253 -2.65 23.62 23.71
N MET A 254 -2.85 24.76 24.39
CA MET A 254 -3.51 24.85 25.69
C MET A 254 -5.02 25.15 25.61
N SER A 255 -5.53 25.38 24.39
CA SER A 255 -6.94 25.65 24.16
C SER A 255 -7.79 24.42 24.47
N LYS A 256 -9.04 24.64 24.89
CA LYS A 256 -9.97 23.53 25.08
C LYS A 256 -10.42 23.01 23.70
N PRO A 257 -10.61 21.69 23.52
CA PRO A 257 -11.07 21.11 22.25
C PRO A 257 -12.27 21.85 21.64
N ALA A 258 -13.33 22.05 22.42
CA ALA A 258 -14.57 22.69 21.96
C ALA A 258 -14.45 24.19 21.59
N THR A 259 -13.35 24.88 21.94
CA THR A 259 -13.19 26.34 21.70
C THR A 259 -12.04 26.70 20.78
N VAL A 260 -11.18 25.74 20.41
CA VAL A 260 -9.92 26.02 19.69
C VAL A 260 -10.14 26.76 18.37
N ILE A 261 -11.18 26.40 17.59
CA ILE A 261 -11.48 27.04 16.30
C ILE A 261 -11.86 28.51 16.52
N ARG A 262 -12.72 28.77 17.51
CA ARG A 262 -13.16 30.13 17.87
C ARG A 262 -12.01 30.97 18.41
N GLU A 263 -11.11 30.38 19.20
CA GLU A 263 -9.91 31.07 19.70
C GLU A 263 -8.96 31.43 18.55
N ALA A 264 -8.72 30.51 17.61
CA ALA A 264 -7.90 30.76 16.42
C ALA A 264 -8.46 31.93 15.58
N VAL A 265 -9.79 31.95 15.36
CA VAL A 265 -10.46 33.07 14.70
C VAL A 265 -10.29 34.37 15.47
N GLY A 266 -10.47 34.36 16.79
CA GLY A 266 -10.29 35.55 17.63
C GLY A 266 -8.86 36.12 17.54
N MET A 267 -7.85 35.25 17.57
CA MET A 267 -6.44 35.63 17.41
C MET A 267 -6.17 36.26 16.04
N LEU A 268 -6.73 35.68 14.96
CA LEU A 268 -6.61 36.21 13.60
C LEU A 268 -7.30 37.57 13.46
N VAL A 269 -8.52 37.71 13.95
CA VAL A 269 -9.29 38.96 13.86
C VAL A 269 -8.57 40.09 14.60
N GLN A 270 -8.02 39.83 15.80
CA GLN A 270 -7.18 40.78 16.54
C GLN A 270 -5.92 41.21 15.76
N ASN A 271 -5.46 40.34 14.85
CA ASN A 271 -4.28 40.54 14.01
C ASN A 271 -4.61 40.96 12.57
N SER A 272 -5.82 41.48 12.33
CA SER A 272 -6.27 41.93 11.01
C SER A 272 -6.24 40.81 9.94
N GLY A 273 -6.43 39.56 10.36
CA GLY A 273 -6.42 38.38 9.48
C GLY A 273 -5.02 38.00 8.95
N ASN A 274 -3.93 38.55 9.50
CA ASN A 274 -2.59 38.29 9.00
C ASN A 274 -1.82 37.31 9.91
N VAL A 275 -1.59 36.09 9.42
CA VAL A 275 -0.85 35.04 10.15
C VAL A 275 0.59 35.43 10.43
N SER A 276 1.29 36.10 9.50
CA SER A 276 2.68 36.54 9.75
C SER A 276 2.76 37.55 10.90
N ARG A 277 1.79 38.47 10.99
CA ARG A 277 1.66 39.41 12.10
C ARG A 277 1.35 38.68 13.40
N LEU A 278 0.44 37.70 13.37
CA LEU A 278 0.13 36.85 14.52
C LEU A 278 1.41 36.16 15.05
N CYS A 279 2.19 35.52 14.17
CA CYS A 279 3.43 34.84 14.55
C CYS A 279 4.47 35.80 15.16
N SER A 280 4.49 37.08 14.74
CA SER A 280 5.43 38.07 15.25
C SER A 280 5.16 38.51 16.71
N GLN A 281 3.94 38.36 17.21
CA GLN A 281 3.53 38.86 18.53
C GLN A 281 3.90 37.95 19.71
N TYR A 282 4.19 36.68 19.48
CA TYR A 282 4.52 35.73 20.55
C TYR A 282 6.04 35.70 20.78
N PRO A 283 6.59 35.72 22.01
CA PRO A 283 8.04 35.60 22.26
C PRO A 283 8.55 34.14 22.10
N ALA A 284 9.80 33.94 21.65
CA ALA A 284 10.38 32.61 21.34
C ALA A 284 11.21 32.05 22.51
N PRO A 285 11.55 30.75 22.46
CA PRO A 285 12.82 30.44 21.80
C PRO A 285 12.68 29.37 20.70
N SER A 286 12.98 29.71 19.44
CA SER A 286 13.47 28.79 18.39
C SER A 286 12.54 27.66 17.83
N PRO A 287 11.26 27.91 17.49
CA PRO A 287 10.61 27.20 16.35
C PRO A 287 9.78 28.10 15.39
N LYS A 288 9.82 29.44 15.53
CA LYS A 288 8.86 30.36 14.88
C LYS A 288 8.97 30.49 13.37
N GLU A 289 10.19 30.71 12.86
CA GLU A 289 10.43 30.90 11.43
C GLU A 289 10.11 29.61 10.67
N ALA A 290 10.51 28.48 11.25
CA ALA A 290 10.19 27.15 10.73
C ALA A 290 8.67 26.89 10.65
N TRP A 291 7.88 27.23 11.68
CA TRP A 291 6.43 27.04 11.63
C TRP A 291 5.75 27.97 10.62
N LEU A 292 6.12 29.25 10.58
CA LEU A 292 5.55 30.21 9.64
C LEU A 292 5.87 29.84 8.18
N ASP A 293 7.07 29.32 7.91
CA ASP A 293 7.45 28.88 6.56
C ASP A 293 6.69 27.60 6.16
N LYS A 294 6.51 26.65 7.08
CA LYS A 294 5.59 25.50 6.85
C LYS A 294 4.17 25.97 6.55
N TYR A 295 3.66 26.94 7.31
CA TYR A 295 2.34 27.54 7.06
C TYR A 295 2.24 28.13 5.64
N LYS A 296 3.24 28.92 5.21
CA LYS A 296 3.28 29.49 3.85
C LYS A 296 3.26 28.40 2.78
N GLN A 297 4.00 27.31 2.97
CA GLN A 297 4.01 26.18 2.05
C GLN A 297 2.63 25.50 1.98
N VAL A 298 2.00 25.26 3.13
CA VAL A 298 0.67 24.64 3.21
C VAL A 298 -0.38 25.50 2.52
N ILE A 299 -0.47 26.80 2.84
CA ILE A 299 -1.47 27.68 2.23
C ILE A 299 -1.23 27.84 0.72
N THR A 300 0.03 27.89 0.27
CA THR A 300 0.39 27.95 -1.15
C THR A 300 -0.02 26.67 -1.86
N THR A 301 0.24 25.51 -1.25
CA THR A 301 -0.16 24.20 -1.76
C THR A 301 -1.68 24.08 -1.86
N ILE A 302 -2.43 24.55 -0.86
CA ILE A 302 -3.90 24.52 -0.87
C ILE A 302 -4.46 25.44 -1.97
N LYS A 303 -3.96 26.68 -2.08
CA LYS A 303 -4.47 27.66 -3.06
C LYS A 303 -4.16 27.32 -4.50
N HIS A 304 -3.00 26.73 -4.75
CA HIS A 304 -2.51 26.42 -6.09
C HIS A 304 -2.39 24.90 -6.30
N HIS A 305 -3.20 24.11 -5.60
CA HIS A 305 -3.17 22.65 -5.68
C HIS A 305 -3.38 22.18 -7.12
N VAL A 306 -2.75 21.06 -7.45
CA VAL A 306 -2.80 20.46 -8.78
C VAL A 306 -3.85 19.34 -8.79
N VAL A 307 -4.74 19.39 -9.78
CA VAL A 307 -5.80 18.39 -10.02
C VAL A 307 -5.65 17.79 -11.42
N ILE A 308 -6.30 16.66 -11.63
CA ILE A 308 -6.57 16.15 -12.97
C ILE A 308 -7.97 16.59 -13.38
N THR A 309 -8.10 17.27 -14.53
CA THR A 309 -9.38 17.74 -15.05
C THR A 309 -10.19 16.59 -15.64
N VAL A 310 -11.46 16.84 -15.96
CA VAL A 310 -12.33 15.84 -16.62
C VAL A 310 -11.80 15.50 -18.03
N ASP A 311 -11.10 16.45 -18.65
CA ASP A 311 -10.47 16.28 -19.96
C ASP A 311 -9.12 15.54 -19.89
N GLY A 312 -8.62 15.27 -18.67
CA GLY A 312 -7.37 14.54 -18.44
C GLY A 312 -6.12 15.43 -18.29
N ASP A 313 -6.27 16.75 -18.33
CA ASP A 313 -5.16 17.68 -18.13
C ASP A 313 -4.75 17.74 -16.66
N VAL A 314 -3.45 17.89 -16.41
CA VAL A 314 -2.91 18.04 -15.04
C VAL A 314 -2.45 19.47 -14.84
N GLU A 315 -3.24 20.25 -14.10
CA GLU A 315 -2.99 21.66 -13.90
C GLU A 315 -3.37 22.17 -12.51
N SER A 316 -2.86 23.36 -12.18
CA SER A 316 -3.21 24.05 -10.92
C SER A 316 -4.58 24.69 -11.04
N ILE A 317 -5.39 24.61 -9.98
CA ILE A 317 -6.74 25.17 -9.95
C ILE A 317 -6.77 26.70 -10.21
N ASP A 318 -5.70 27.41 -9.86
CA ASP A 318 -5.52 28.85 -10.15
C ASP A 318 -4.22 29.06 -10.95
N LYS A 319 -4.19 28.48 -12.15
CA LYS A 319 -3.06 28.52 -13.08
C LYS A 319 -2.54 29.93 -13.35
N GLU A 320 -3.42 30.92 -13.43
CA GLU A 320 -3.06 32.31 -13.73
C GLU A 320 -2.31 32.99 -12.57
N LYS A 321 -2.65 32.64 -11.33
CA LYS A 321 -2.02 33.22 -10.13
C LYS A 321 -0.98 32.30 -9.49
N SER A 322 -0.75 31.11 -10.04
CA SER A 322 0.22 30.17 -9.52
C SER A 322 1.64 30.73 -9.61
N PRO A 323 2.41 30.73 -8.51
CA PRO A 323 3.83 31.09 -8.53
C PRO A 323 4.62 30.18 -9.50
N SER A 324 5.68 30.73 -10.12
CA SER A 324 6.56 29.97 -11.03
C SER A 324 7.35 28.87 -10.31
N ASP A 325 7.57 29.03 -9.01
CA ASP A 325 8.34 28.15 -8.13
C ASP A 325 7.45 27.22 -7.27
N ILE A 326 6.17 27.05 -7.65
CA ILE A 326 5.22 26.19 -6.94
C ILE A 326 5.71 24.74 -6.74
N HIS A 327 6.58 24.26 -7.63
CA HIS A 327 7.22 22.95 -7.55
C HIS A 327 8.07 22.75 -6.29
N LEU A 328 8.51 23.83 -5.62
CA LEU A 328 9.20 23.75 -4.33
C LEU A 328 8.27 23.34 -3.18
N CYS A 329 6.95 23.57 -3.33
CA CYS A 329 5.94 23.18 -2.34
C CYS A 329 5.28 21.84 -2.71
N ILE A 330 4.88 21.69 -3.98
CA ILE A 330 4.09 20.53 -4.44
C ILE A 330 4.98 19.37 -4.90
N GLY A 331 6.19 19.66 -5.40
CA GLY A 331 7.09 18.66 -5.99
C GLY A 331 7.29 18.86 -7.49
N LEU A 332 8.27 18.16 -8.04
CA LEU A 332 8.56 18.23 -9.47
C LEU A 332 7.41 17.66 -10.29
N ARG A 333 7.11 18.30 -11.41
CA ARG A 333 6.06 17.85 -12.33
C ARG A 333 6.56 16.68 -13.18
N LEU A 334 5.76 15.62 -13.24
CA LEU A 334 5.92 14.51 -14.17
C LEU A 334 5.14 14.78 -15.48
N PRO A 335 5.46 14.09 -16.58
CA PRO A 335 4.64 14.14 -17.80
C PRO A 335 3.20 13.70 -17.53
N GLU A 336 2.25 14.27 -18.26
CA GLU A 336 0.81 13.97 -18.15
C GLU A 336 0.50 12.48 -18.40
N GLU A 337 1.24 11.84 -19.30
CA GLU A 337 1.14 10.40 -19.56
C GLU A 337 1.34 9.56 -18.28
N LEU A 338 2.28 9.93 -17.40
CA LEU A 338 2.48 9.23 -16.13
C LEU A 338 1.33 9.48 -15.15
N PHE A 339 0.76 10.69 -15.14
CA PHE A 339 -0.41 10.99 -14.33
C PHE A 339 -1.66 10.26 -14.81
N ALA A 340 -1.81 10.03 -16.12
CA ALA A 340 -2.88 9.20 -16.68
C ALA A 340 -2.76 7.73 -16.22
N TYR A 341 -1.55 7.16 -16.22
CA TYR A 341 -1.31 5.81 -15.68
C TYR A 341 -1.53 5.73 -14.17
N LEU A 342 -1.14 6.77 -13.44
CA LEU A 342 -1.41 6.86 -12.01
C LEU A 342 -2.91 6.96 -11.73
N SER A 343 -3.63 7.87 -12.40
CA SER A 343 -5.03 8.19 -12.15
C SER A 343 -5.97 7.02 -12.45
N SER A 344 -5.65 6.25 -13.49
CA SER A 344 -6.33 4.99 -13.85
C SER A 344 -6.04 3.83 -12.90
N GLY A 345 -5.08 3.98 -11.98
CA GLY A 345 -4.67 2.93 -11.05
C GLY A 345 -3.78 1.85 -11.66
N LEU A 346 -3.19 2.09 -12.84
CA LEU A 346 -2.26 1.18 -13.49
C LEU A 346 -0.99 0.98 -12.64
N ILE A 347 -0.50 2.05 -12.03
CA ILE A 347 0.76 2.09 -11.27
C ILE A 347 0.58 2.70 -9.87
N GLY A 348 1.50 2.36 -8.96
CA GLY A 348 1.63 2.96 -7.65
C GLY A 348 2.41 4.28 -7.65
N THR A 349 2.36 4.99 -6.54
CA THR A 349 3.02 6.29 -6.35
C THR A 349 4.50 6.16 -5.97
N ARG A 350 4.91 5.07 -5.31
CA ARG A 350 6.19 4.98 -4.59
C ARG A 350 7.42 5.34 -5.43
N VAL A 351 7.57 4.76 -6.62
CA VAL A 351 8.73 5.09 -7.49
C VAL A 351 8.61 6.51 -8.04
N LEU A 352 7.39 6.96 -8.35
CA LEU A 352 7.13 8.31 -8.81
C LEU A 352 7.45 9.36 -7.73
N ASP A 353 7.17 9.07 -6.46
CA ASP A 353 7.55 9.91 -5.33
C ASP A 353 9.08 10.03 -5.21
N TRP A 354 9.83 8.95 -5.46
CA TRP A 354 11.29 9.02 -5.53
C TRP A 354 11.77 9.92 -6.69
N LEU A 355 11.08 9.85 -7.84
CA LEU A 355 11.40 10.69 -9.00
C LEU A 355 11.14 12.18 -8.72
N THR A 356 10.02 12.51 -8.10
CA THR A 356 9.65 13.91 -7.85
C THR A 356 10.42 14.54 -6.69
N ARG A 357 10.90 13.73 -5.73
CA ARG A 357 11.72 14.18 -4.60
C ARG A 357 13.23 14.17 -4.88
N GLY A 358 13.70 13.35 -5.82
CA GLY A 358 15.13 13.13 -6.03
C GLY A 358 15.80 12.31 -4.91
N GLU A 359 15.02 11.60 -4.10
CA GLU A 359 15.51 10.83 -2.96
C GLU A 359 14.74 9.51 -2.79
N ILE A 360 15.48 8.43 -2.54
CA ILE A 360 14.97 7.13 -2.11
C ILE A 360 15.09 7.07 -0.58
N GLN A 361 13.95 7.16 0.09
CA GLN A 361 13.87 7.09 1.55
C GLN A 361 13.62 5.64 1.98
N VAL A 362 14.53 5.06 2.77
CA VAL A 362 14.40 3.70 3.29
C VAL A 362 14.06 3.75 4.77
N HIS A 363 12.80 3.48 5.11
CA HIS A 363 12.28 3.53 6.48
C HIS A 363 12.63 2.29 7.30
N THR A 364 12.51 2.44 8.62
CA THR A 364 12.66 1.38 9.62
C THR A 364 11.65 0.24 9.40
N PRO A 365 12.08 -1.04 9.46
CA PRO A 365 11.17 -2.19 9.45
C PRO A 365 10.15 -2.17 10.60
N LEU A 366 8.95 -2.72 10.37
CA LEU A 366 7.83 -2.70 11.33
C LEU A 366 8.15 -3.35 12.69
N ALA A 367 8.97 -4.41 12.69
CA ALA A 367 9.39 -5.11 13.92
C ALA A 367 10.50 -4.38 14.70
N GLY A 368 11.06 -3.33 14.10
CA GLY A 368 12.12 -2.53 14.71
C GLY A 368 13.50 -3.17 14.79
N ALA A 369 13.75 -4.18 13.97
CA ALA A 369 15.04 -4.86 13.96
C ALA A 369 16.14 -3.99 13.38
N ASP A 370 16.88 -3.29 14.24
CA ASP A 370 18.18 -2.72 13.93
C ASP A 370 19.28 -3.79 14.06
N ALA A 371 19.11 -4.87 13.32
CA ALA A 371 20.08 -5.96 13.22
C ALA A 371 20.97 -5.75 11.99
N ASP A 372 22.23 -6.18 12.05
CA ASP A 372 23.16 -6.06 10.92
C ASP A 372 22.64 -6.75 9.65
N VAL A 373 21.92 -7.87 9.81
CA VAL A 373 21.25 -8.57 8.70
C VAL A 373 20.22 -7.66 8.00
N CYS A 374 19.47 -6.84 8.75
CA CYS A 374 18.52 -5.88 8.18
C CYS A 374 19.22 -4.77 7.40
N ARG A 375 20.30 -4.22 7.97
CA ARG A 375 21.10 -3.16 7.34
C ARG A 375 21.73 -3.67 6.04
N GLN A 376 22.33 -4.87 6.08
CA GLN A 376 22.91 -5.52 4.92
C GLN A 376 21.86 -5.82 3.86
N PHE A 377 20.68 -6.32 4.24
CA PHE A 377 19.60 -6.59 3.31
C PHE A 377 19.13 -5.33 2.58
N SER A 378 18.87 -4.25 3.33
CA SER A 378 18.40 -3.00 2.75
C SER A 378 19.41 -2.32 1.85
N ARG A 379 20.71 -2.36 2.22
CA ARG A 379 21.78 -1.73 1.45
C ARG A 379 22.24 -2.57 0.26
N SER A 380 22.53 -3.85 0.47
CA SER A 380 23.21 -4.68 -0.53
C SER A 380 22.26 -5.29 -1.55
N TYR A 381 21.03 -5.63 -1.14
CA TYR A 381 20.09 -6.33 -2.01
C TYR A 381 18.95 -5.43 -2.48
N MET A 382 18.33 -4.70 -1.55
CA MET A 382 17.18 -3.88 -1.90
C MET A 382 17.58 -2.60 -2.61
N ASN A 383 18.71 -1.96 -2.27
CA ASN A 383 19.09 -0.70 -2.90
C ASN A 383 19.32 -0.82 -4.41
N PRO A 384 20.11 -1.80 -4.92
CA PRO A 384 20.27 -1.98 -6.37
C PRO A 384 18.95 -2.17 -7.10
N LEU A 385 18.00 -2.88 -6.49
CA LEU A 385 16.68 -3.08 -7.07
C LEU A 385 15.84 -1.78 -7.11
N ARG A 386 15.91 -0.94 -6.07
CA ARG A 386 15.26 0.39 -6.07
C ARG A 386 15.88 1.30 -7.12
N GLN A 387 17.21 1.30 -7.23
CA GLN A 387 17.94 2.05 -8.25
C GLN A 387 17.53 1.61 -9.66
N GLN A 388 17.44 0.30 -9.93
CA GLN A 388 16.94 -0.21 -11.21
C GLN A 388 15.52 0.28 -11.50
N ALA A 389 14.60 0.21 -10.53
CA ALA A 389 13.22 0.65 -10.69
C ALA A 389 13.13 2.15 -11.03
N VAL A 390 13.92 3.01 -10.39
CA VAL A 390 14.00 4.46 -10.70
C VAL A 390 14.58 4.71 -12.10
N CYS A 391 15.55 3.91 -12.53
CA CYS A 391 16.26 4.16 -13.77
C CYS A 391 15.49 3.74 -15.02
N LEU A 392 14.62 2.73 -14.93
CA LEU A 392 13.78 2.27 -16.05
C LEU A 392 12.95 3.37 -16.72
N PRO A 393 12.15 4.18 -16.00
CA PRO A 393 11.35 5.23 -16.62
C PRO A 393 12.20 6.46 -17.00
N THR A 394 13.25 6.80 -16.23
CA THR A 394 13.97 8.08 -16.40
C THR A 394 14.64 8.24 -17.76
N GLU A 395 15.09 7.15 -18.39
CA GLU A 395 15.67 7.16 -19.74
C GLU A 395 14.71 7.70 -20.83
N GLN A 396 13.40 7.69 -20.58
CA GLN A 396 12.40 8.25 -21.52
C GLN A 396 11.83 9.59 -21.07
N LEU A 397 12.16 10.03 -19.86
CA LEU A 397 11.74 11.31 -19.34
C LEU A 397 12.65 12.42 -19.85
N HIS A 398 12.25 13.67 -19.57
CA HIS A 398 13.03 14.85 -19.89
C HIS A 398 14.47 14.75 -19.37
N ARG A 399 15.42 15.37 -20.09
CA ARG A 399 16.88 15.34 -19.80
C ARG A 399 17.24 15.67 -18.34
N TYR A 400 16.39 16.45 -17.67
CA TYR A 400 16.48 16.70 -16.23
C TYR A 400 16.55 15.39 -15.43
N TYR A 401 15.56 14.50 -15.59
CA TYR A 401 15.47 13.24 -14.84
C TYR A 401 16.58 12.25 -15.20
N GLN A 402 17.04 12.26 -16.45
CA GLN A 402 18.17 11.42 -16.90
C GLN A 402 19.48 11.78 -16.20
N ARG A 403 19.67 13.07 -15.88
CA ARG A 403 20.90 13.60 -15.25
C ARG A 403 20.75 13.85 -13.75
N ALA A 404 19.54 13.72 -13.22
CA ALA A 404 19.26 13.90 -11.81
C ALA A 404 20.03 12.87 -10.98
N GLU A 405 20.50 13.31 -9.83
CA GLU A 405 21.17 12.46 -8.85
C GLU A 405 20.17 12.09 -7.77
N PHE A 406 19.91 10.80 -7.61
CA PHE A 406 19.00 10.28 -6.60
C PHE A 406 19.79 9.84 -5.39
N LYS A 407 19.58 10.50 -4.25
CA LYS A 407 20.19 10.12 -2.98
C LYS A 407 19.38 9.00 -2.33
N THR A 408 20.03 7.98 -1.80
CA THR A 408 19.40 7.00 -0.92
C THR A 408 19.73 7.33 0.52
N THR A 409 18.69 7.53 1.34
CA THR A 409 18.85 7.79 2.77
C THR A 409 18.27 6.63 3.56
N PHE A 410 19.09 6.05 4.45
CA PHE A 410 18.72 4.90 5.27
C PHE A 410 18.36 5.33 6.69
N TRP A 411 17.39 4.65 7.30
CA TRP A 411 17.00 4.89 8.69
C TRP A 411 18.15 4.73 9.70
N PHE A 412 19.08 3.79 9.45
CA PHE A 412 20.19 3.47 10.36
C PHE A 412 21.45 4.32 10.12
N ASP A 413 21.57 4.95 8.96
CA ASP A 413 22.71 5.81 8.63
C ASP A 413 22.29 6.89 7.63
N ARG A 414 21.97 8.06 8.17
CA ARG A 414 21.54 9.24 7.40
C ARG A 414 22.73 10.03 6.82
N SER A 415 23.96 9.69 7.22
CA SER A 415 25.19 10.35 6.78
C SER A 415 25.75 9.76 5.49
N ILE A 416 25.41 8.51 5.18
CA ILE A 416 25.80 7.86 3.94
C ILE A 416 25.14 8.56 2.75
N GLU A 417 25.97 8.93 1.79
CA GLU A 417 25.57 9.49 0.50
C GLU A 417 25.60 8.41 -0.59
N ASP A 418 24.75 7.39 -0.47
CA ASP A 418 24.58 6.40 -1.53
C ASP A 418 23.75 7.01 -2.66
N LYS A 419 24.44 7.55 -3.67
CA LYS A 419 23.84 8.32 -4.77
C LYS A 419 23.87 7.50 -6.06
N VAL A 420 22.77 7.54 -6.81
CA VAL A 420 22.71 6.96 -8.16
C VAL A 420 22.37 8.04 -9.17
N LYS A 421 23.07 8.04 -10.30
CA LYS A 421 22.70 8.80 -11.49
C LYS A 421 22.27 7.82 -12.56
N PRO A 422 21.05 7.90 -13.10
CA PRO A 422 20.57 6.93 -14.07
C PRO A 422 21.48 6.79 -15.29
N ILE A 423 22.04 7.91 -15.76
CA ILE A 423 22.96 7.95 -16.90
C ILE A 423 24.30 7.23 -16.67
N ASP A 424 24.70 7.04 -15.40
CA ASP A 424 25.98 6.42 -15.06
C ASP A 424 25.86 4.88 -14.92
N LEU A 425 24.64 4.33 -14.92
CA LEU A 425 24.42 2.89 -14.90
C LEU A 425 24.69 2.28 -16.28
N ASN A 426 25.77 1.50 -16.37
CA ASN A 426 26.16 0.79 -17.58
C ASN A 426 26.42 -0.71 -17.30
N PRO A 427 25.71 -1.64 -17.96
CA PRO A 427 24.60 -1.40 -18.89
C PRO A 427 23.38 -0.82 -18.17
N SER A 428 22.62 0.02 -18.88
CA SER A 428 21.42 0.62 -18.31
C SER A 428 20.33 -0.45 -18.13
N PRO A 429 19.49 -0.39 -17.09
CA PRO A 429 18.43 -1.39 -16.89
C PRO A 429 17.52 -1.55 -18.11
N ARG A 430 17.17 -0.45 -18.80
CA ARG A 430 16.36 -0.50 -20.02
C ARG A 430 17.07 -1.23 -21.16
N SER A 431 18.37 -0.97 -21.35
CA SER A 431 19.14 -1.59 -22.43
C SER A 431 19.16 -3.12 -22.30
N LEU A 432 19.27 -3.64 -21.07
CA LEU A 432 19.25 -5.07 -20.77
C LEU A 432 17.95 -5.74 -21.23
N VAL A 433 16.81 -5.07 -21.04
CA VAL A 433 15.47 -5.62 -21.32
C VAL A 433 14.85 -5.12 -22.62
N SER A 434 15.62 -4.47 -23.48
CA SER A 434 15.14 -3.87 -24.74
C SER A 434 14.81 -4.91 -25.82
N LYS A 435 15.32 -6.13 -25.70
CA LYS A 435 15.09 -7.23 -26.65
C LYS A 435 13.71 -7.90 -26.51
N TRP A 436 12.94 -7.57 -25.48
CA TRP A 436 11.60 -8.12 -25.28
C TRP A 436 10.56 -7.29 -26.04
N HIS A 437 10.09 -7.84 -27.17
CA HIS A 437 8.95 -7.34 -27.93
C HIS A 437 8.21 -8.51 -28.61
N VAL A 438 7.76 -9.46 -27.80
CA VAL A 438 7.20 -10.72 -28.29
C VAL A 438 5.69 -10.59 -28.47
N ARG A 439 5.20 -10.83 -29.69
CA ARG A 439 3.78 -10.74 -30.05
C ARG A 439 3.02 -12.05 -29.83
N LYS A 440 1.69 -11.96 -29.79
CA LYS A 440 0.76 -13.05 -29.44
C LYS A 440 0.95 -14.29 -30.30
N ALA A 441 1.20 -14.13 -31.60
CA ALA A 441 1.45 -15.26 -32.49
C ALA A 441 2.59 -16.16 -32.00
N LEU A 442 3.69 -15.58 -31.50
CA LEU A 442 4.79 -16.35 -30.94
C LEU A 442 4.46 -16.88 -29.54
N ILE A 443 3.77 -16.09 -28.71
CA ILE A 443 3.34 -16.52 -27.36
C ILE A 443 2.43 -17.75 -27.43
N ASP A 444 1.50 -17.79 -28.38
CA ASP A 444 0.55 -18.89 -28.56
C ASP A 444 1.25 -20.19 -29.05
N GLU A 445 2.46 -20.09 -29.61
CA GLU A 445 3.31 -21.23 -29.99
C GLU A 445 4.18 -21.78 -28.84
N ALA A 446 4.14 -21.16 -27.65
CA ALA A 446 4.99 -21.55 -26.54
C ALA A 446 4.74 -23.03 -26.12
N PRO A 447 5.80 -23.80 -25.82
CA PRO A 447 5.68 -25.23 -25.49
C PRO A 447 5.21 -25.45 -24.04
N THR A 448 4.00 -24.98 -23.72
CA THR A 448 3.43 -25.03 -22.37
C THR A 448 2.24 -25.97 -22.30
N SER A 449 2.24 -26.92 -21.38
CA SER A 449 1.18 -27.94 -21.31
C SER A 449 -0.09 -27.47 -20.56
N LYS A 450 0.03 -26.49 -19.64
CA LYS A 450 -1.07 -26.08 -18.72
C LYS A 450 -0.98 -24.65 -18.14
N SER A 451 0.12 -23.93 -18.34
CA SER A 451 0.27 -22.55 -17.84
C SER A 451 -0.31 -21.53 -18.83
N LYS A 452 -0.72 -20.36 -18.35
CA LYS A 452 -1.36 -19.33 -19.19
C LYS A 452 -0.45 -18.12 -19.39
N PRO A 453 -0.48 -17.45 -20.56
CA PRO A 453 0.22 -16.19 -20.76
C PRO A 453 -0.07 -15.19 -19.64
N GLY A 454 0.96 -14.47 -19.21
CA GLY A 454 0.89 -13.56 -18.06
C GLY A 454 1.16 -14.19 -16.69
N ASP A 455 1.12 -15.53 -16.54
CA ASP A 455 1.45 -16.19 -15.28
C ASP A 455 2.98 -16.33 -15.08
N LEU A 456 3.43 -16.33 -13.81
CA LEU A 456 4.83 -16.60 -13.43
C LEU A 456 5.35 -17.92 -14.00
N LEU A 457 4.56 -19.00 -13.88
CA LEU A 457 4.92 -20.32 -14.39
C LEU A 457 5.06 -20.31 -15.91
N PHE A 458 4.15 -19.65 -16.63
CA PHE A 458 4.25 -19.54 -18.09
C PHE A 458 5.52 -18.82 -18.51
N ALA A 459 5.86 -17.71 -17.85
CA ALA A 459 7.03 -16.91 -18.20
C ALA A 459 8.34 -17.72 -18.12
N VAL A 460 8.49 -18.62 -17.13
CA VAL A 460 9.65 -19.50 -17.05
C VAL A 460 9.52 -20.75 -17.92
N GLN A 461 8.35 -21.40 -17.93
CA GLN A 461 8.14 -22.66 -18.65
C GLN A 461 8.25 -22.50 -20.17
N SER A 462 7.76 -21.38 -20.70
CA SER A 462 7.85 -21.06 -22.15
C SER A 462 9.30 -21.01 -22.65
N LEU A 463 10.24 -20.57 -21.81
CA LEU A 463 11.66 -20.42 -22.15
C LEU A 463 12.50 -21.66 -21.83
N TYR A 464 11.87 -22.77 -21.42
CA TYR A 464 12.56 -24.02 -21.15
C TYR A 464 13.13 -24.63 -22.45
N ASP A 465 12.43 -24.49 -23.57
CA ASP A 465 12.92 -24.88 -24.90
C ASP A 465 13.85 -23.80 -25.46
N THR A 466 15.11 -24.17 -25.69
CA THR A 466 16.13 -23.26 -26.22
C THR A 466 15.80 -22.77 -27.63
N LYS A 467 15.10 -23.56 -28.45
CA LYS A 467 14.72 -23.15 -29.82
C LYS A 467 13.65 -22.08 -29.81
N TYR A 468 12.69 -22.20 -28.90
CA TYR A 468 11.67 -21.18 -28.69
C TYR A 468 12.31 -19.89 -28.15
N ALA A 469 13.16 -19.99 -27.12
CA ALA A 469 13.83 -18.85 -26.51
C ALA A 469 14.61 -17.98 -27.51
N GLU A 470 15.34 -18.58 -28.45
CA GLU A 470 16.10 -17.85 -29.47
C GLU A 470 15.22 -16.96 -30.35
N ARG A 471 13.98 -17.40 -30.66
CA ARG A 471 13.00 -16.63 -31.44
C ARG A 471 12.41 -15.44 -30.69
N THR A 472 12.55 -15.39 -29.37
CA THR A 472 12.00 -14.29 -28.56
C THR A 472 12.94 -13.08 -28.48
N SER A 473 14.15 -13.18 -29.03
CA SER A 473 15.25 -12.23 -28.80
C SER A 473 15.41 -11.12 -29.85
N GLU A 474 14.47 -11.01 -30.79
CA GLU A 474 14.57 -10.11 -31.95
C GLU A 474 14.44 -8.61 -31.59
N GLY A 475 13.87 -8.28 -30.43
CA GLY A 475 13.65 -6.89 -30.01
C GLY A 475 12.62 -6.15 -30.86
N LYS A 476 12.33 -4.90 -30.49
CA LYS A 476 11.40 -4.03 -31.23
C LYS A 476 12.11 -3.40 -32.45
N SER A 477 11.61 -3.69 -33.64
CA SER A 477 11.98 -3.00 -34.88
C SER A 477 11.17 -1.70 -35.06
N LYS A 478 11.69 -0.75 -35.85
CA LYS A 478 11.00 0.52 -36.17
C LYS A 478 9.66 0.33 -36.90
N HIS A 479 9.44 -0.83 -37.51
CA HIS A 479 8.23 -1.17 -38.26
C HIS A 479 7.28 -2.08 -37.48
N ASP A 480 7.63 -2.48 -36.27
CA ASP A 480 6.77 -3.37 -35.49
C ASP A 480 5.57 -2.62 -34.94
N GLU A 481 4.42 -3.28 -35.03
CA GLU A 481 3.20 -2.82 -34.37
C GLU A 481 3.37 -2.86 -32.84
N PRO A 482 2.71 -1.94 -32.13
CA PRO A 482 2.70 -1.96 -30.68
C PRO A 482 1.97 -3.20 -30.14
N LEU A 483 2.35 -3.64 -28.94
CA LEU A 483 1.66 -4.69 -28.21
C LEU A 483 0.27 -4.19 -27.81
N SER A 484 -0.76 -4.90 -28.26
CA SER A 484 -2.16 -4.53 -28.04
C SER A 484 -2.86 -5.49 -27.11
N HIS A 485 -2.51 -6.79 -27.15
CA HIS A 485 -3.19 -7.82 -26.39
C HIS A 485 -2.63 -7.93 -24.96
N ARG A 486 -3.50 -8.15 -23.98
CA ARG A 486 -3.16 -8.24 -22.55
C ARG A 486 -2.06 -9.29 -22.28
N ASP A 487 -2.23 -10.48 -22.85
CA ASP A 487 -1.25 -11.56 -22.78
C ASP A 487 0.16 -11.12 -23.22
N GLU A 488 0.26 -10.32 -24.29
CA GLU A 488 1.54 -9.80 -24.78
C GLU A 488 2.16 -8.88 -23.73
N ILE A 489 1.38 -7.93 -23.23
CA ILE A 489 1.84 -6.91 -22.30
C ILE A 489 2.31 -7.55 -20.98
N LEU A 490 1.48 -8.43 -20.40
CA LEU A 490 1.79 -9.09 -19.14
C LEU A 490 3.00 -10.02 -19.30
N THR A 491 3.04 -10.85 -20.34
CA THR A 491 4.14 -11.80 -20.53
C THR A 491 5.47 -11.09 -20.78
N ASN A 492 5.50 -10.06 -21.64
CA ASN A 492 6.71 -9.26 -21.83
C ASN A 492 7.13 -8.57 -20.53
N THR A 493 6.20 -8.00 -19.76
CA THR A 493 6.52 -7.40 -18.45
C THR A 493 7.19 -8.41 -17.50
N MET A 494 6.66 -9.64 -17.45
CA MET A 494 7.19 -10.72 -16.61
C MET A 494 8.59 -11.16 -17.06
N TRP A 495 8.83 -11.34 -18.35
CA TRP A 495 10.16 -11.69 -18.87
C TRP A 495 11.20 -10.62 -18.59
N ARG A 496 10.85 -9.33 -18.78
CA ARG A 496 11.75 -8.22 -18.46
C ARG A 496 12.12 -8.20 -16.98
N MET A 497 11.15 -8.41 -16.08
CA MET A 497 11.42 -8.53 -14.64
C MET A 497 12.33 -9.73 -14.32
N LEU A 498 12.02 -10.90 -14.85
CA LEU A 498 12.79 -12.13 -14.60
C LEU A 498 14.24 -12.01 -15.11
N GLN A 499 14.47 -11.33 -16.24
CA GLN A 499 15.82 -11.06 -16.74
C GLN A 499 16.58 -10.09 -15.82
N LEU A 500 15.97 -8.98 -15.40
CA LEU A 500 16.61 -8.03 -14.46
C LEU A 500 16.92 -8.67 -13.10
N ARG A 501 16.11 -9.65 -12.69
CA ARG A 501 16.39 -10.47 -11.51
C ARG A 501 17.43 -11.56 -11.78
N GLY A 502 17.78 -11.88 -13.02
CA GLY A 502 18.79 -12.89 -13.37
C GLY A 502 18.28 -14.34 -13.35
N PHE A 503 16.96 -14.54 -13.44
CA PHE A 503 16.36 -15.85 -13.73
C PHE A 503 16.45 -16.18 -15.23
N ILE A 504 16.53 -15.15 -16.08
CA ILE A 504 16.72 -15.24 -17.52
C ILE A 504 18.01 -14.48 -17.89
N ASP A 505 18.78 -14.99 -18.84
CA ASP A 505 19.97 -14.31 -19.35
C ASP A 505 19.65 -13.36 -20.55
N GLU A 506 20.64 -12.65 -21.05
CA GLU A 506 20.50 -11.73 -22.20
C GLU A 506 20.21 -12.42 -23.54
N SER A 507 20.31 -13.76 -23.58
CA SER A 507 19.95 -14.61 -24.72
C SER A 507 18.56 -15.23 -24.56
N HIS A 508 17.78 -14.74 -23.59
CA HIS A 508 16.44 -15.19 -23.26
C HIS A 508 16.36 -16.65 -22.79
N LYS A 509 17.48 -17.22 -22.33
CA LYS A 509 17.55 -18.60 -21.81
C LYS A 509 17.45 -18.59 -20.29
N LEU A 510 16.84 -19.64 -19.74
CA LEU A 510 16.75 -19.83 -18.30
C LEU A 510 18.14 -20.07 -17.69
N THR A 511 18.48 -19.27 -16.67
CA THR A 511 19.67 -19.51 -15.84
C THR A 511 19.45 -20.74 -14.95
N THR A 512 20.49 -21.16 -14.22
CA THR A 512 20.34 -22.23 -13.21
C THR A 512 19.22 -21.92 -12.21
N TRP A 513 19.12 -20.65 -11.79
CA TRP A 513 18.06 -20.19 -10.91
C TRP A 513 16.70 -20.12 -11.63
N GLY A 514 16.67 -19.77 -12.92
CA GLY A 514 15.44 -19.83 -13.73
C GLY A 514 14.85 -21.24 -13.83
N LYS A 515 15.70 -22.25 -14.01
CA LYS A 515 15.29 -23.67 -14.04
C LYS A 515 14.78 -24.15 -12.69
N ILE A 516 15.46 -23.75 -11.60
CA ILE A 516 15.00 -24.03 -10.23
C ILE A 516 13.62 -23.42 -10.00
N LEU A 517 13.43 -22.17 -10.40
CA LEU A 517 12.16 -21.47 -10.26
C LEU A 517 11.04 -22.16 -11.05
N GLU A 518 11.32 -22.62 -12.27
CA GLU A 518 10.36 -23.39 -13.07
C GLU A 518 9.93 -24.68 -12.36
N THR A 519 10.88 -25.50 -11.89
CA THR A 519 10.56 -26.73 -11.14
C THR A 519 9.71 -26.44 -9.91
N SER A 520 10.06 -25.42 -9.13
CA SER A 520 9.32 -25.03 -7.92
C SER A 520 7.92 -24.51 -8.24
N LEU A 521 7.75 -23.69 -9.29
CA LEU A 521 6.43 -23.20 -9.70
C LEU A 521 5.57 -24.31 -10.30
N ALA A 522 6.18 -25.26 -11.03
CA ALA A 522 5.47 -26.40 -11.59
C ALA A 522 4.88 -27.33 -10.51
N ALA A 523 5.51 -27.38 -9.32
CA ALA A 523 5.01 -28.12 -8.16
C ALA A 523 3.72 -27.52 -7.58
N VAL A 524 3.50 -26.21 -7.73
CA VAL A 524 2.29 -25.50 -7.25
C VAL A 524 1.36 -25.04 -8.37
N ARG A 525 1.50 -25.61 -9.58
CA ARG A 525 0.73 -25.22 -10.78
C ARG A 525 -0.79 -25.26 -10.62
N ASP A 526 -1.28 -26.08 -9.69
CA ASP A 526 -2.72 -26.25 -9.44
C ASP A 526 -3.27 -25.20 -8.47
N ASN A 527 -2.40 -24.36 -7.88
CA ASN A 527 -2.76 -23.25 -7.00
C ASN A 527 -1.95 -21.98 -7.32
N ASN A 528 -2.49 -21.16 -8.24
CA ASN A 528 -1.85 -19.90 -8.65
C ASN A 528 -1.61 -18.93 -7.49
N GLU A 529 -2.38 -18.99 -6.39
CA GLU A 529 -2.16 -18.13 -5.22
C GLU A 529 -0.80 -18.39 -4.54
N LEU A 530 -0.27 -19.61 -4.67
CA LEU A 530 1.03 -20.00 -4.10
C LEU A 530 2.20 -19.64 -5.01
N SER A 531 1.97 -19.31 -6.28
CA SER A 531 3.05 -19.01 -7.24
C SER A 531 3.87 -17.78 -6.80
N GLU A 532 3.20 -16.74 -6.32
CA GLU A 532 3.87 -15.54 -5.78
C GLU A 532 4.69 -15.89 -4.52
N ALA A 533 4.13 -16.71 -3.62
CA ALA A 533 4.79 -17.15 -2.40
C ALA A 533 6.06 -17.97 -2.70
N VAL A 534 5.97 -18.93 -3.63
CA VAL A 534 7.11 -19.75 -4.07
C VAL A 534 8.19 -18.90 -4.74
N PHE A 535 7.81 -17.94 -5.59
CA PHE A 535 8.78 -17.02 -6.19
C PHE A 535 9.57 -16.25 -5.13
N LEU A 536 8.88 -15.65 -4.15
CA LEU A 536 9.51 -14.90 -3.08
C LEU A 536 10.41 -15.79 -2.21
N ALA A 537 9.99 -17.02 -1.93
CA ALA A 537 10.78 -17.99 -1.17
C ALA A 537 12.07 -18.38 -1.91
N ILE A 538 12.02 -18.64 -3.22
CA ILE A 538 13.20 -18.95 -4.03
C ILE A 538 14.15 -17.75 -4.11
N GLU A 539 13.62 -16.54 -4.24
CA GLU A 539 14.46 -15.34 -4.24
C GLU A 539 15.14 -15.14 -2.86
N MET A 540 14.42 -15.32 -1.74
CA MET A 540 15.01 -15.29 -0.40
C MET A 540 16.06 -16.39 -0.18
N LEU A 541 15.85 -17.58 -0.75
CA LEU A 541 16.82 -18.68 -0.73
C LEU A 541 18.09 -18.34 -1.53
N ARG A 542 17.93 -17.67 -2.68
CA ARG A 542 19.04 -17.18 -3.49
C ARG A 542 19.85 -16.09 -2.78
N LEU A 543 19.18 -15.21 -2.03
CA LEU A 543 19.82 -14.20 -1.19
C LEU A 543 20.47 -14.78 0.08
N GLY A 544 20.28 -16.08 0.36
CA GLY A 544 20.78 -16.73 1.56
C GLY A 544 20.03 -16.35 2.84
N LEU A 545 18.87 -15.72 2.72
CA LEU A 545 18.04 -15.22 3.83
C LEU A 545 16.93 -16.20 4.24
N LEU A 546 16.66 -17.23 3.44
CA LEU A 546 15.84 -18.35 3.85
C LEU A 546 16.73 -19.46 4.42
N ASN A 547 16.92 -19.46 5.74
CA ASN A 547 17.80 -20.39 6.46
C ASN A 547 17.28 -20.65 7.90
N ALA A 548 17.92 -21.55 8.64
CA ALA A 548 17.57 -21.88 10.03
C ALA A 548 18.26 -21.00 11.10
N HIS A 549 19.15 -20.07 10.70
CA HIS A 549 19.95 -19.29 11.64
C HIS A 549 19.10 -18.28 12.43
N THR A 550 19.48 -18.05 13.68
CA THR A 550 18.88 -17.02 14.55
C THR A 550 19.30 -15.63 14.06
N MET A 551 18.39 -14.92 13.39
CA MET A 551 18.63 -13.57 12.84
C MET A 551 18.37 -12.47 13.86
N PHE A 552 17.49 -12.73 14.84
CA PHE A 552 16.99 -11.73 15.79
C PHE A 552 17.10 -12.27 17.22
N PRO A 553 18.31 -12.28 17.81
CA PRO A 553 18.49 -12.76 19.18
C PRO A 553 17.71 -11.87 20.16
N GLY A 554 17.04 -12.49 21.12
CA GLY A 554 16.23 -11.79 22.13
C GLY A 554 14.81 -11.42 21.68
N TYR A 555 14.41 -11.71 20.44
CA TYR A 555 13.04 -11.46 20.00
C TYR A 555 12.09 -12.59 20.47
N PRO A 556 10.91 -12.26 21.00
CA PRO A 556 9.94 -13.25 21.48
C PRO A 556 9.30 -14.03 20.34
N GLY A 557 8.74 -15.19 20.69
CA GLY A 557 8.05 -16.09 19.75
C GLY A 557 9.00 -16.89 18.86
N SER A 558 10.15 -17.27 19.41
CA SER A 558 11.02 -18.31 18.84
C SER A 558 10.58 -19.70 19.33
N PRO A 559 10.86 -20.79 18.58
CA PRO A 559 10.48 -22.15 18.99
C PRO A 559 10.99 -22.48 20.39
N MET A 560 10.13 -23.11 21.19
CA MET A 560 10.37 -23.30 22.62
C MET A 560 10.72 -24.75 23.01
N ARG A 561 10.50 -25.71 22.12
CA ARG A 561 10.57 -27.15 22.41
C ARG A 561 11.52 -27.88 21.45
N GLY A 562 11.85 -29.12 21.78
CA GLY A 562 12.79 -29.95 21.02
C GLY A 562 14.26 -29.60 21.24
N SER A 563 15.15 -30.30 20.53
CA SER A 563 16.58 -30.02 20.50
C SER A 563 16.89 -28.71 19.76
N GLN A 564 18.12 -28.22 19.84
CA GLN A 564 18.54 -27.01 19.10
C GLN A 564 18.35 -27.18 17.58
N THR A 565 18.54 -28.40 17.06
CA THR A 565 18.32 -28.74 15.65
C THR A 565 16.83 -28.70 15.30
N ASP A 566 15.97 -29.20 16.19
CA ASP A 566 14.52 -29.19 15.99
C ASP A 566 13.99 -27.76 16.02
N GLN A 567 14.45 -26.93 16.97
CA GLN A 567 14.13 -25.50 17.03
C GLN A 567 14.54 -24.76 15.75
N GLY A 568 15.75 -25.02 15.24
CA GLY A 568 16.21 -24.46 13.97
C GLY A 568 15.34 -24.87 12.78
N SER A 569 14.93 -26.14 12.74
CA SER A 569 14.07 -26.70 11.69
C SER A 569 12.65 -26.13 11.75
N CYS A 570 12.06 -26.04 12.95
CA CYS A 570 10.76 -25.41 13.19
C CYS A 570 10.77 -23.95 12.74
N MET A 571 11.82 -23.19 13.05
CA MET A 571 11.97 -21.81 12.60
C MET A 571 12.06 -21.72 11.08
N LEU A 572 12.82 -22.60 10.44
CA LEU A 572 12.94 -22.62 8.97
C LEU A 572 11.59 -22.92 8.30
N VAL A 573 10.86 -23.94 8.78
CA VAL A 573 9.52 -24.27 8.25
C VAL A 573 8.54 -23.11 8.49
N ALA A 574 8.57 -22.47 9.67
CA ALA A 574 7.75 -21.29 9.97
C ALA A 574 8.08 -20.07 9.07
N ARG A 575 9.36 -19.89 8.69
CA ARG A 575 9.78 -18.86 7.73
C ARG A 575 9.23 -19.14 6.34
N VAL A 576 9.25 -20.40 5.89
CA VAL A 576 8.64 -20.80 4.61
C VAL A 576 7.12 -20.60 4.64
N ALA A 577 6.48 -20.96 5.75
CA ALA A 577 5.04 -20.73 5.92
C ALA A 577 4.66 -19.24 5.92
N SER A 578 5.56 -18.33 6.31
CA SER A 578 5.32 -16.87 6.29
C SER A 578 5.16 -16.27 4.89
N PHE A 579 5.50 -16.98 3.81
CA PHE A 579 5.21 -16.53 2.44
C PHE A 579 3.75 -16.78 2.04
N GLY A 580 3.07 -17.73 2.68
CA GLY A 580 1.66 -18.04 2.41
C GLY A 580 0.71 -17.18 3.26
N ARG A 581 -0.60 -17.37 3.05
CA ARG A 581 -1.64 -16.65 3.78
C ARG A 581 -2.41 -17.56 4.72
N LEU A 582 -2.63 -17.10 5.94
CA LEU A 582 -3.58 -17.74 6.84
C LEU A 582 -4.99 -17.28 6.49
N ARG A 583 -5.85 -18.23 6.14
CA ARG A 583 -7.26 -17.95 5.85
C ARG A 583 -8.01 -17.68 7.15
N HIS A 584 -8.75 -16.58 7.20
CA HIS A 584 -9.49 -16.15 8.38
C HIS A 584 -10.93 -15.77 8.06
N LYS A 585 -11.78 -15.91 9.08
CA LYS A 585 -13.10 -15.29 9.11
C LYS A 585 -12.95 -13.78 9.35
N ALA A 586 -13.99 -13.01 9.00
CA ALA A 586 -13.99 -11.54 9.08
C ALA A 586 -13.70 -10.93 10.47
N LYS A 587 -13.66 -11.73 11.55
CA LYS A 587 -13.31 -11.28 12.91
C LYS A 587 -11.81 -11.02 13.12
N GLY A 588 -10.96 -11.36 12.15
CA GLY A 588 -9.51 -11.15 12.21
C GLY A 588 -8.75 -12.23 12.97
N TYR A 589 -7.43 -12.03 13.11
CA TYR A 589 -6.54 -12.96 13.80
C TYR A 589 -6.69 -12.87 15.32
N SER A 590 -6.77 -14.03 15.97
CA SER A 590 -6.65 -14.15 17.42
C SER A 590 -5.83 -15.39 17.75
N GLY A 591 -4.64 -15.17 18.29
CA GLY A 591 -3.68 -16.22 18.59
C GLY A 591 -2.35 -15.65 19.10
N PRO A 592 -1.33 -16.51 19.23
CA PRO A 592 -0.01 -16.11 19.69
C PRO A 592 0.66 -15.12 18.72
N LEU A 593 1.64 -14.37 19.23
CA LEU A 593 2.42 -13.41 18.46
C LEU A 593 3.90 -13.81 18.43
N SER A 594 4.61 -13.47 17.35
CA SER A 594 6.05 -13.65 17.22
C SER A 594 6.69 -12.42 16.61
N ARG A 595 7.51 -11.72 17.41
CA ARG A 595 8.29 -10.58 16.91
C ARG A 595 9.39 -11.04 15.95
N SER A 596 9.94 -12.24 16.17
CA SER A 596 10.95 -12.84 15.27
C SER A 596 10.40 -13.06 13.86
N LEU A 597 9.18 -13.62 13.75
CA LEU A 597 8.53 -13.81 12.44
C LEU A 597 8.01 -12.49 11.86
N LEU A 598 7.57 -11.52 12.67
CA LEU A 598 7.27 -10.16 12.19
C LEU A 598 8.50 -9.46 11.60
N ALA A 599 9.67 -9.63 12.22
CA ALA A 599 10.93 -9.10 11.72
C ALA A 599 11.31 -9.76 10.39
N TYR A 600 11.18 -11.08 10.28
CA TYR A 600 11.38 -11.80 9.03
C TYR A 600 10.39 -11.36 7.94
N HIS A 601 9.12 -11.16 8.31
CA HIS A 601 8.09 -10.65 7.41
C HIS A 601 8.44 -9.29 6.81
N SER A 602 9.18 -8.43 7.54
CA SER A 602 9.65 -7.16 7.00
C SER A 602 10.61 -7.34 5.80
N PHE A 603 11.37 -8.45 5.73
CA PHE A 603 12.15 -8.80 4.56
C PHE A 603 11.25 -9.22 3.40
N ILE A 604 10.27 -10.09 3.67
CA ILE A 604 9.32 -10.59 2.66
C ILE A 604 8.57 -9.42 2.03
N SER A 605 7.98 -8.54 2.85
CA SER A 605 7.20 -7.39 2.38
C SER A 605 8.08 -6.40 1.62
N SER A 606 9.30 -6.13 2.07
CA SER A 606 10.25 -5.26 1.35
C SER A 606 10.64 -5.83 -0.01
N LEU A 607 10.93 -7.13 -0.09
CA LEU A 607 11.27 -7.79 -1.36
C LEU A 607 10.08 -7.77 -2.31
N GLN A 608 8.91 -8.18 -1.84
CA GLN A 608 7.69 -8.22 -2.63
C GLN A 608 7.35 -6.84 -3.22
N ARG A 609 7.42 -5.80 -2.39
CA ARG A 609 7.27 -4.39 -2.79
C ARG A 609 8.28 -4.01 -3.87
N GLY A 610 9.55 -4.34 -3.68
CA GLY A 610 10.58 -4.07 -4.66
C GLY A 610 10.33 -4.76 -6.01
N ILE A 611 9.91 -6.02 -6.00
CA ILE A 611 9.57 -6.74 -7.24
C ILE A 611 8.34 -6.11 -7.91
N ARG A 612 7.35 -5.68 -7.13
CA ARG A 612 6.19 -4.95 -7.65
C ARG A 612 6.58 -3.62 -8.31
N ASP A 613 7.45 -2.84 -7.69
CA ASP A 613 7.99 -1.59 -8.27
C ASP A 613 8.68 -1.87 -9.60
N LEU A 614 9.50 -2.93 -9.65
CA LEU A 614 10.23 -3.30 -10.85
C LEU A 614 9.28 -3.71 -11.98
N LEU A 615 8.21 -4.45 -11.69
CA LEU A 615 7.18 -4.81 -12.67
C LEU A 615 6.45 -3.58 -13.21
N GLU A 616 5.98 -2.70 -12.33
CA GLU A 616 5.28 -1.48 -12.73
C GLU A 616 6.17 -0.57 -13.58
N MET A 617 7.45 -0.42 -13.22
CA MET A 617 8.38 0.41 -13.98
C MET A 617 8.80 -0.23 -15.31
N ASN A 618 8.83 -1.56 -15.40
CA ASN A 618 8.97 -2.25 -16.69
C ASN A 618 7.74 -2.00 -17.57
N LEU A 619 6.54 -2.08 -17.02
CA LEU A 619 5.32 -1.78 -17.75
C LEU A 619 5.31 -0.32 -18.25
N VAL A 620 5.57 0.64 -17.36
CA VAL A 620 5.66 2.07 -17.69
C VAL A 620 6.71 2.33 -18.77
N SER A 621 7.89 1.73 -18.67
CA SER A 621 8.93 1.94 -19.69
C SER A 621 8.51 1.45 -21.08
N MET A 622 7.68 0.40 -21.19
CA MET A 622 7.12 -0.03 -22.48
C MET A 622 6.05 0.92 -23.00
N PHE A 623 5.23 1.49 -22.13
CA PHE A 623 4.25 2.52 -22.49
C PHE A 623 4.92 3.81 -22.98
N LEU A 624 5.91 4.31 -22.25
CA LEU A 624 6.65 5.52 -22.60
C LEU A 624 7.41 5.36 -23.93
N ASP A 625 7.95 4.16 -24.20
CA ASP A 625 8.63 3.84 -25.47
C ASP A 625 7.67 3.59 -26.66
N GLY A 626 6.36 3.64 -26.41
CA GLY A 626 5.34 3.33 -27.41
C GLY A 626 5.42 1.88 -27.91
N SER A 627 5.94 0.96 -27.08
CA SER A 627 5.96 -0.48 -27.38
C SER A 627 4.61 -1.12 -27.11
N ILE A 628 3.74 -0.42 -26.40
CA ILE A 628 2.38 -0.82 -26.09
C ILE A 628 1.42 0.22 -26.68
N GLU A 629 0.27 -0.25 -27.18
CA GLU A 629 -0.82 0.60 -27.67
C GLU A 629 -1.38 1.45 -26.52
N ARG A 630 -1.56 2.77 -26.74
CA ARG A 630 -1.98 3.69 -25.67
C ARG A 630 -3.49 3.92 -25.63
N ASP A 631 -4.19 3.73 -26.73
CA ASP A 631 -5.65 3.89 -26.79
C ASP A 631 -6.30 2.60 -26.29
N ARG A 632 -6.74 2.61 -25.02
CA ARG A 632 -7.34 1.44 -24.38
C ARG A 632 -8.18 1.82 -23.16
N ASP A 633 -9.09 0.92 -22.80
CA ASP A 633 -10.03 1.04 -21.67
C ASP A 633 -9.76 0.03 -20.54
N ASP A 634 -8.80 -0.88 -20.72
CA ASP A 634 -8.53 -2.02 -19.85
C ASP A 634 -7.36 -1.82 -18.86
N TRP A 635 -7.02 -0.57 -18.55
CA TRP A 635 -5.90 -0.21 -17.65
C TRP A 635 -5.96 -0.91 -16.28
N MET A 636 -7.14 -0.91 -15.64
CA MET A 636 -7.33 -1.54 -14.34
C MET A 636 -7.23 -3.06 -14.42
N GLU A 637 -7.58 -3.66 -15.56
CA GLU A 637 -7.43 -5.10 -15.78
C GLU A 637 -5.97 -5.51 -15.85
N LEU A 638 -5.10 -4.70 -16.46
CA LEU A 638 -3.66 -4.96 -16.47
C LEU A 638 -3.06 -4.94 -15.06
N SER A 639 -3.49 -4.02 -14.19
CA SER A 639 -2.90 -3.82 -12.85
C SER A 639 -3.52 -4.67 -11.74
N LEU A 640 -4.85 -4.65 -11.60
CA LEU A 640 -5.60 -5.25 -10.48
C LEU A 640 -6.20 -6.61 -10.82
N GLY A 641 -6.40 -6.85 -12.12
CA GLY A 641 -6.95 -8.04 -12.71
C GLY A 641 -8.46 -8.20 -12.65
N TRP A 642 -8.93 -9.02 -13.59
CA TRP A 642 -10.35 -9.20 -13.89
C TRP A 642 -11.00 -10.32 -13.06
N VAL A 643 -12.20 -10.04 -12.55
CA VAL A 643 -13.18 -11.05 -12.14
C VAL A 643 -14.50 -10.63 -12.78
N ARG A 644 -14.94 -11.27 -13.86
CA ARG A 644 -16.33 -11.11 -14.32
C ARG A 644 -17.24 -11.71 -13.26
N SER A 645 -17.89 -10.88 -12.46
CA SER A 645 -19.08 -11.34 -11.76
C SER A 645 -20.20 -11.46 -12.79
N LEU A 646 -20.39 -12.63 -13.39
CA LEU A 646 -21.76 -13.08 -13.63
C LEU A 646 -22.24 -13.57 -12.27
N ALA A 647 -23.30 -12.93 -11.77
CA ALA A 647 -23.79 -12.94 -10.39
C ALA A 647 -24.04 -14.31 -9.72
N TYR A 648 -23.71 -15.45 -10.34
CA TYR A 648 -23.95 -16.79 -9.81
C TYR A 648 -22.79 -17.80 -9.94
N ALA A 649 -21.58 -17.42 -10.36
CA ALA A 649 -20.47 -18.37 -10.50
C ALA A 649 -19.14 -17.83 -9.93
N TRP A 650 -18.98 -17.92 -8.60
CA TRP A 650 -17.79 -17.47 -7.87
C TRP A 650 -16.56 -18.40 -8.03
N GLN A 651 -16.65 -19.46 -8.84
CA GLN A 651 -15.71 -20.60 -8.74
C GLN A 651 -14.81 -20.87 -9.94
N LEU A 652 -14.87 -20.09 -11.02
CA LEU A 652 -13.90 -20.21 -12.11
C LEU A 652 -13.63 -18.85 -12.75
N MET A 653 -12.52 -18.19 -12.42
CA MET A 653 -12.01 -17.12 -13.29
C MET A 653 -10.52 -16.88 -13.15
N THR A 654 -9.85 -16.89 -14.30
CA THR A 654 -8.44 -16.54 -14.47
C THR A 654 -8.23 -15.08 -14.12
N VAL A 655 -7.43 -14.79 -13.10
CA VAL A 655 -7.09 -13.41 -12.72
C VAL A 655 -5.84 -13.01 -13.48
N TYR A 656 -6.01 -12.32 -14.62
CA TYR A 656 -4.89 -11.66 -15.29
C TYR A 656 -4.55 -10.40 -14.50
N ARG A 657 -3.51 -10.41 -13.67
CA ARG A 657 -3.01 -9.21 -12.96
C ARG A 657 -1.49 -9.18 -12.96
N LEU A 658 -0.91 -7.98 -12.90
CA LEU A 658 0.47 -7.88 -12.42
C LEU A 658 0.57 -8.49 -11.00
N PRO A 659 1.52 -9.40 -10.75
CA PRO A 659 1.63 -10.08 -9.45
C PRO A 659 2.17 -9.16 -8.34
N PHE A 660 2.24 -9.71 -7.11
CA PHE A 660 2.88 -9.11 -5.94
C PHE A 660 2.18 -7.89 -5.34
N SER A 661 0.91 -7.67 -5.67
CA SER A 661 0.11 -6.56 -5.11
C SER A 661 -0.39 -6.81 -3.69
N ASP A 662 -0.46 -8.06 -3.24
CA ASP A 662 -1.02 -8.42 -1.94
C ASP A 662 0.03 -8.96 -0.96
N ILE A 663 0.23 -8.25 0.14
CA ILE A 663 1.21 -8.65 1.14
C ILE A 663 0.54 -9.55 2.18
N ALA A 664 0.99 -10.80 2.29
CA ALA A 664 0.57 -11.75 3.32
C ALA A 664 1.12 -11.35 4.69
N SER A 665 0.39 -11.57 5.78
CA SER A 665 0.88 -11.34 7.15
C SER A 665 1.74 -12.51 7.64
N CYS A 666 2.51 -12.33 8.72
CA CYS A 666 3.31 -13.40 9.31
C CYS A 666 2.47 -14.47 10.07
N SER A 667 1.15 -14.31 10.08
CA SER A 667 0.20 -15.14 10.83
C SER A 667 0.27 -16.63 10.49
N LEU A 668 0.46 -17.00 9.21
CA LEU A 668 0.61 -18.41 8.82
C LEU A 668 1.91 -19.01 9.35
N GLY A 669 3.00 -18.26 9.31
CA GLY A 669 4.27 -18.66 9.90
C GLY A 669 4.14 -18.91 11.41
N ILE A 670 3.44 -18.01 12.11
CA ILE A 670 3.16 -18.17 13.54
C ILE A 670 2.30 -19.41 13.78
N ALA A 671 1.29 -19.64 12.94
CA ALA A 671 0.41 -20.80 13.06
C ALA A 671 1.14 -22.12 12.90
N VAL A 672 2.00 -22.21 11.89
CA VAL A 672 2.82 -23.40 11.65
C VAL A 672 3.86 -23.59 12.75
N LEU A 673 4.48 -22.51 13.24
CA LEU A 673 5.42 -22.60 14.37
C LEU A 673 4.74 -23.20 15.62
N ASN A 674 3.55 -22.69 15.97
CA ASN A 674 2.80 -23.20 17.12
C ASN A 674 2.33 -24.63 16.90
N TYR A 675 1.96 -24.99 15.68
CA TYR A 675 1.62 -26.37 15.35
C TYR A 675 2.81 -27.32 15.61
N LEU A 676 3.99 -26.99 15.09
CA LEU A 676 5.19 -27.78 15.26
C LEU A 676 5.63 -27.87 16.74
N ASP A 677 5.62 -26.75 17.47
CA ASP A 677 5.93 -26.75 18.91
C ASP A 677 4.94 -27.62 19.71
N ASN A 678 3.66 -27.69 19.31
CA ASN A 678 2.69 -28.54 20.00
C ASN A 678 2.82 -30.03 19.63
N LEU A 679 3.33 -30.37 18.44
CA LEU A 679 3.64 -31.75 18.08
C LEU A 679 4.67 -32.36 19.03
N GLU A 680 5.70 -31.59 19.40
CA GLU A 680 6.75 -31.99 20.35
C GLU A 680 6.24 -32.27 21.78
N MET A 681 4.97 -31.97 22.11
CA MET A 681 4.38 -32.41 23.39
C MET A 681 3.98 -33.88 23.39
N HIS A 682 3.80 -34.47 22.22
CA HIS A 682 3.40 -35.86 22.08
C HIS A 682 4.62 -36.77 22.21
N GLY A 683 4.45 -37.95 22.81
CA GLY A 683 5.55 -38.92 22.97
C GLY A 683 6.11 -39.44 21.65
N ASP A 684 5.30 -39.41 20.58
CA ASP A 684 5.73 -39.64 19.18
C ASP A 684 5.21 -38.49 18.30
N PRO A 685 6.03 -37.45 18.05
CA PRO A 685 5.64 -36.28 17.27
C PRO A 685 5.48 -36.57 15.78
N THR A 686 5.95 -37.73 15.29
CA THR A 686 5.90 -38.11 13.86
C THR A 686 4.69 -38.98 13.51
N SER A 687 3.99 -39.51 14.51
CA SER A 687 2.82 -40.35 14.28
C SER A 687 1.63 -39.57 13.71
N GLU A 688 0.90 -40.18 12.76
CA GLU A 688 -0.30 -39.59 12.16
C GLU A 688 -1.36 -39.24 13.22
N GLU A 689 -1.46 -40.05 14.28
CA GLU A 689 -2.35 -39.79 15.41
C GLU A 689 -1.99 -38.49 16.16
N SER A 690 -0.70 -38.22 16.40
CA SER A 690 -0.26 -36.93 16.98
C SER A 690 -0.60 -35.77 16.05
N HIS A 691 -0.33 -35.91 14.74
CA HIS A 691 -0.69 -34.90 13.74
C HIS A 691 -2.19 -34.60 13.70
N GLU A 692 -3.06 -35.61 13.76
CA GLU A 692 -4.51 -35.42 13.83
C GLU A 692 -4.96 -34.75 15.13
N ARG A 693 -4.42 -35.19 16.26
CA ARG A 693 -4.75 -34.62 17.58
C ARG A 693 -4.36 -33.15 17.68
N THR A 694 -3.15 -32.77 17.23
CA THR A 694 -2.72 -31.37 17.25
C THR A 694 -3.54 -30.50 16.30
N ARG A 695 -3.89 -31.01 15.10
CA ARG A 695 -4.77 -30.30 14.15
C ARG A 695 -6.17 -30.08 14.72
N ALA A 696 -6.74 -31.08 15.39
CA ALA A 696 -8.04 -30.95 16.06
C ALA A 696 -8.05 -29.87 17.17
N GLN A 697 -6.89 -29.63 17.80
CA GLN A 697 -6.73 -28.61 18.83
C GLN A 697 -6.39 -27.21 18.28
N ALA A 698 -6.22 -27.05 16.96
CA ALA A 698 -5.74 -25.81 16.36
C ALA A 698 -6.58 -24.57 16.72
N GLN A 699 -7.90 -24.73 16.79
CA GLN A 699 -8.83 -23.66 17.14
C GLN A 699 -8.68 -23.16 18.59
N ASN A 700 -8.00 -23.92 19.46
CA ASN A 700 -7.76 -23.50 20.84
C ASN A 700 -6.74 -22.38 20.95
N TRP A 701 -5.76 -22.34 20.03
CA TRP A 701 -4.66 -21.38 20.04
C TRP A 701 -4.68 -20.41 18.86
N ILE A 702 -5.33 -20.74 17.73
CA ILE A 702 -5.62 -19.78 16.66
C ILE A 702 -7.10 -19.84 16.29
N GLN A 703 -7.84 -18.87 16.83
CA GLN A 703 -9.27 -18.76 16.63
C GLN A 703 -9.59 -18.12 15.28
N TYR A 704 -10.81 -18.38 14.79
CA TYR A 704 -11.38 -17.77 13.57
C TYR A 704 -10.56 -18.01 12.30
N SER A 705 -9.69 -19.02 12.28
CA SER A 705 -8.89 -19.41 11.12
C SER A 705 -9.45 -20.65 10.43
N GLU A 706 -9.20 -20.78 9.13
CA GLU A 706 -9.27 -22.06 8.41
C GLU A 706 -7.87 -22.67 8.40
N PHE A 707 -7.48 -23.24 9.56
CA PHE A 707 -6.12 -23.70 9.79
C PHE A 707 -5.73 -24.87 8.88
N GLU A 708 -6.58 -25.91 8.75
CA GLU A 708 -6.26 -27.13 8.00
C GLU A 708 -5.88 -26.86 6.51
N PRO A 709 -6.67 -26.10 5.73
CA PRO A 709 -6.29 -25.78 4.36
C PRO A 709 -5.03 -24.90 4.31
N SER A 710 -4.90 -23.94 5.23
CA SER A 710 -3.74 -23.04 5.27
C SER A 710 -2.44 -23.79 5.63
N LEU A 711 -2.52 -24.79 6.51
CA LEU A 711 -1.41 -25.66 6.86
C LEU A 711 -0.96 -26.49 5.65
N ARG A 712 -1.92 -27.02 4.87
CA ARG A 712 -1.63 -27.73 3.62
C ARG A 712 -0.92 -26.83 2.62
N ASP A 713 -1.42 -25.60 2.43
CA ASP A 713 -0.78 -24.61 1.56
C ASP A 713 0.66 -24.31 2.02
N ALA A 714 0.91 -24.18 3.33
CA ALA A 714 2.27 -23.98 3.87
C ALA A 714 3.21 -25.14 3.53
N PHE A 715 2.76 -26.39 3.68
CA PHE A 715 3.57 -27.56 3.33
C PHE A 715 3.73 -27.74 1.81
N HIS A 716 2.75 -27.34 1.00
CA HIS A 716 2.93 -27.29 -0.45
C HIS A 716 4.03 -26.30 -0.86
N ILE A 717 4.09 -25.12 -0.22
CA ILE A 717 5.20 -24.17 -0.44
C ILE A 717 6.52 -24.80 0.00
N TRP A 718 6.54 -25.48 1.16
CA TRP A 718 7.71 -26.19 1.65
C TRP A 718 8.22 -27.24 0.64
N ASP A 719 7.34 -28.10 0.13
CA ASP A 719 7.71 -29.15 -0.82
C ASP A 719 8.23 -28.56 -2.13
N ALA A 720 7.62 -27.46 -2.61
CA ALA A 720 8.08 -26.75 -3.81
C ALA A 720 9.46 -26.11 -3.65
N VAL A 721 9.78 -25.61 -2.45
CA VAL A 721 11.06 -24.96 -2.13
C VAL A 721 12.13 -25.97 -1.70
N SER A 722 11.75 -27.16 -1.25
CA SER A 722 12.65 -28.23 -0.78
C SER A 722 12.87 -29.37 -1.79
N ALA A 723 12.23 -29.31 -2.96
CA ALA A 723 12.31 -30.34 -4.00
C ALA A 723 13.76 -30.79 -4.27
N ARG A 724 14.00 -32.10 -4.17
CA ARG A 724 15.31 -32.82 -4.15
C ARG A 724 16.35 -32.37 -5.20
N GLU A 725 15.94 -31.83 -6.34
CA GLU A 725 16.85 -31.30 -7.36
C GLU A 725 17.64 -30.06 -6.90
N LEU A 726 17.11 -29.29 -5.94
CA LEU A 726 17.76 -28.13 -5.30
C LEU A 726 18.94 -28.50 -4.39
N LEU A 727 18.84 -29.63 -3.70
CA LEU A 727 19.83 -30.09 -2.72
C LEU A 727 21.04 -30.76 -3.39
N SER A 728 20.82 -31.52 -4.48
CA SER A 728 21.90 -32.20 -5.20
C SER A 728 22.88 -31.25 -5.91
N LYS A 729 22.42 -30.06 -6.35
CA LYS A 729 23.26 -29.06 -7.04
C LYS A 729 24.04 -28.12 -6.12
N ARG A 730 23.76 -28.11 -4.80
CA ARG A 730 24.48 -27.29 -3.81
C ARG A 730 25.53 -28.05 -3.01
N GLY A 731 25.71 -29.35 -3.24
CA GLY A 731 26.62 -30.18 -2.45
C GLY A 731 26.24 -30.28 -0.98
N LEU A 732 24.94 -30.17 -0.67
CA LEU A 732 24.37 -30.30 0.67
C LEU A 732 23.68 -31.66 0.85
N SER A 733 24.29 -32.71 0.29
CA SER A 733 23.97 -34.11 0.60
C SER A 733 24.93 -34.66 1.63
#